data_AF-A0A0G0MCW0-F1
#
_entry.id   AF-A0A0G0MCW0-F1
#
_cell.length_a   1.000
_cell.length_b   1.000
_cell.length_c   1.000
_cell.angle_alpha   90.00
_cell.angle_beta   90.00
_cell.angle_gamma   90.00
#
_symmetry.space_group_name_H-M   'P 1'
#
loop_
_entity.id
_entity.type
_entity.pdbx_description
1 polymer ?
#
loop_
_entity_poly.entity_id
_entity_poly.type
_entity_poly.pdbx_seq_one_letter_code
_entity_poly.pdbx_strand_id
1 'polypeptide(L)'
;MQFQKENILNKLCWVYSVGFFAILALPLLNLPPWFSPPDFGKTVIFRIIMSVLIFTSICQIIFQENKEKNKDVNKWKNKKRWEGKNQEELENGCRKIPPIGGILRQPKSPVFWSFWFLIGLLGIYFLATLFSQDVLFSLWGSPYRSGGFVNFALYIILAILMFFILKKSEWQKIWIFSFIIGVLVSLIAIFQQYKIFSPFLLSYEGGRAPSTIGSPITLAIYLLILCFPVLSFGLKTKKVAGKLFYFISFLLFIFTAVFITQTRAVYLGLIIGSFYFLTFFPFKKKWLATGLKIITTFILILSVYAVYYINITSQSKFLDTIAKNQLIKGVMTRVSFRLLAEEPRFAVWKVAFEAIKEKPILGYGPENFNIGFDRFYDSSLPYISHEWGSWYDKAHNFILDIATTVGIPALMIYLALFGALFWRLQKLKTADKYADSDADKTPIIAHGLQASFIGYFVANFFSFDSFSSYLISFLLIGYSLHLISLNVVNKEKSAKETFNNTLNRAESSVLNQRNYQHHLNVNKKKFIIVALLFLFIWFNWQYNIKPFNINTKINISKYLIGEKKCESAFSRMEKNVLPKKSILNFYSRAKYIDFMTTCESYYPDKTADYAKRGLGAIKEGATIRPAFVRGWLFLSGFNTVLIDIERDIDKKVELIKAGENYLKKAELLAPKRQEVFIEWFKYAFTSDRFDLLKEKAQKCIDTNPDTGDCYWYRALAELTVRNLEQGEKYLTLAEMRRYDSGSFISISQLEKAHSIAGSYQELVVVYQKLIALKPEEPQYHASLAFTYRELGKFKEARSEAMKVLELQPEAKDMVQEFLKTLPLR
;
A
#
# COMPACT_ATOMS: atom_id res chain seq x y z
N MET A 1 38.71 3.60 35.80
CA MET A 1 38.17 4.36 34.64
C MET A 1 38.11 3.59 33.30
N GLN A 2 38.97 2.60 33.02
CA GLN A 2 38.93 1.81 31.77
C GLN A 2 37.83 0.74 31.79
N PHE A 3 37.62 0.09 32.95
CA PHE A 3 36.56 -0.88 33.22
C PHE A 3 35.12 -0.30 33.09
N GLN A 4 34.89 0.92 33.59
CA GLN A 4 33.60 1.63 33.39
C GLN A 4 33.33 1.98 31.91
N LYS A 5 34.37 2.09 31.07
CA LYS A 5 34.24 2.47 29.65
C LYS A 5 33.87 1.29 28.76
N GLU A 6 34.37 0.09 29.03
CA GLU A 6 33.92 -1.15 28.38
C GLU A 6 32.46 -1.44 28.73
N ASN A 7 32.06 -1.18 29.98
CA ASN A 7 30.69 -1.40 30.44
C ASN A 7 29.65 -0.52 29.70
N ILE A 8 29.95 0.75 29.39
CA ILE A 8 29.04 1.64 28.64
C ILE A 8 28.95 1.24 27.16
N LEU A 9 30.07 0.88 26.53
CA LEU A 9 30.08 0.49 25.12
C LEU A 9 29.34 -0.85 24.91
N ASN A 10 29.50 -1.79 25.83
CA ASN A 10 28.77 -3.05 25.83
C ASN A 10 27.26 -2.84 26.05
N LYS A 11 26.87 -1.91 26.93
CA LYS A 11 25.45 -1.53 27.11
C LYS A 11 24.84 -0.91 25.85
N LEU A 12 25.53 0.00 25.17
CA LEU A 12 25.05 0.58 23.90
C LEU A 12 24.89 -0.49 22.81
N CYS A 13 25.82 -1.44 22.75
CA CYS A 13 25.75 -2.56 21.83
C CYS A 13 24.55 -3.45 22.04
N TRP A 14 24.24 -3.73 23.30
CA TRP A 14 23.06 -4.49 23.66
C TRP A 14 21.77 -3.81 23.16
N VAL A 15 21.67 -2.48 23.27
CA VAL A 15 20.52 -1.71 22.75
C VAL A 15 20.35 -1.89 21.24
N TYR A 16 21.42 -1.80 20.44
CA TYR A 16 21.33 -2.01 18.99
C TYR A 16 20.94 -3.44 18.63
N SER A 17 21.58 -4.44 19.23
CA SER A 17 21.26 -5.83 18.97
C SER A 17 19.79 -6.12 19.29
N VAL A 18 19.32 -5.78 20.50
CA VAL A 18 17.91 -5.95 20.90
C VAL A 18 16.98 -5.20 19.95
N GLY A 19 17.31 -3.97 19.58
CA GLY A 19 16.51 -3.19 18.64
C GLY A 19 16.39 -3.83 17.26
N PHE A 20 17.49 -4.32 16.67
CA PHE A 20 17.45 -4.98 15.36
C PHE A 20 16.66 -6.30 15.41
N PHE A 21 16.84 -7.13 16.44
CA PHE A 21 16.04 -8.35 16.60
C PHE A 21 14.56 -8.03 16.80
N ALA A 22 14.22 -7.04 17.62
CA ALA A 22 12.84 -6.62 17.83
C ALA A 22 12.18 -6.12 16.54
N ILE A 23 12.90 -5.33 15.73
CA ILE A 23 12.42 -4.86 14.42
C ILE A 23 12.14 -6.05 13.48
N LEU A 24 13.06 -7.02 13.42
CA LEU A 24 12.92 -8.20 12.56
C LEU A 24 11.83 -9.18 13.02
N ALA A 25 11.38 -9.08 14.27
CA ALA A 25 10.26 -9.85 14.81
C ALA A 25 8.89 -9.23 14.49
N LEU A 26 8.82 -7.95 14.10
CA LEU A 26 7.56 -7.25 13.79
C LEU A 26 6.66 -7.94 12.74
N PRO A 27 7.18 -8.67 11.72
CA PRO A 27 6.34 -9.47 10.84
C PRO A 27 5.41 -10.48 11.56
N LEU A 28 5.75 -10.92 12.78
CA LEU A 28 4.91 -11.81 13.59
C LEU A 28 3.75 -11.09 14.30
N LEU A 29 3.75 -9.77 14.39
CA LEU A 29 2.75 -9.03 15.15
C LEU A 29 1.52 -8.72 14.30
N ASN A 30 0.39 -9.34 14.65
CA ASN A 30 -0.93 -8.99 14.15
C ASN A 30 -2.00 -9.33 15.20
N LEU A 31 -2.23 -8.41 16.14
CA LEU A 31 -3.21 -8.55 17.23
C LEU A 31 -4.29 -7.45 17.12
N PRO A 32 -5.44 -7.72 16.50
CA PRO A 32 -6.60 -6.83 16.54
C PRO A 32 -7.13 -6.67 17.97
N PRO A 33 -7.69 -5.50 18.35
CA PRO A 33 -7.85 -4.30 17.52
C PRO A 33 -6.59 -3.42 17.40
N TRP A 34 -5.51 -3.70 18.13
CA TRP A 34 -4.37 -2.79 18.25
C TRP A 34 -3.49 -2.70 16.99
N PHE A 35 -3.26 -3.82 16.31
CA PHE A 35 -2.42 -3.91 15.11
C PHE A 35 -3.23 -4.04 13.82
N SER A 36 -4.42 -3.45 13.77
CA SER A 36 -5.21 -3.39 12.53
C SER A 36 -5.24 -1.95 12.00
N PRO A 37 -4.96 -1.67 10.72
CA PRO A 37 -4.33 -2.56 9.75
C PRO A 37 -2.93 -3.02 10.20
N PRO A 38 -2.47 -4.21 9.80
CA PRO A 38 -1.18 -4.80 10.22
C PRO A 38 0.02 -3.89 10.03
N ASP A 39 0.12 -3.24 8.86
CA ASP A 39 1.25 -2.36 8.54
C ASP A 39 1.30 -1.14 9.46
N PHE A 40 0.16 -0.55 9.83
CA PHE A 40 0.13 0.59 10.74
C PHE A 40 0.72 0.25 12.12
N GLY A 41 0.22 -0.81 12.74
CA GLY A 41 0.66 -1.23 14.08
C GLY A 41 2.14 -1.56 14.13
N LYS A 42 2.63 -2.31 13.13
CA LYS A 42 4.05 -2.65 12.98
C LYS A 42 4.91 -1.40 12.81
N THR A 43 4.45 -0.46 11.98
CA THR A 43 5.19 0.77 11.69
C THR A 43 5.24 1.72 12.89
N VAL A 44 4.22 1.75 13.75
CA VAL A 44 4.27 2.49 15.02
C VAL A 44 5.40 1.96 15.90
N ILE A 45 5.47 0.64 16.11
CA ILE A 45 6.52 0.05 16.93
C ILE A 45 7.90 0.23 16.28
N PHE A 46 7.99 0.04 14.97
CA PHE A 46 9.20 0.30 14.21
C PHE A 46 9.72 1.73 14.42
N ARG A 47 8.86 2.74 14.31
CA ARG A 47 9.21 4.15 14.56
C ARG A 47 9.72 4.38 15.99
N ILE A 48 9.08 3.78 16.98
CA ILE A 48 9.51 3.87 18.38
C ILE A 48 10.90 3.27 18.54
N ILE A 49 11.13 2.03 18.10
CA ILE A 49 12.43 1.38 18.21
C ILE A 49 13.50 2.16 17.44
N MET A 50 13.22 2.56 16.20
CA MET A 50 14.16 3.34 15.39
C MET A 50 14.51 4.68 16.02
N SER A 51 13.54 5.39 16.61
CA SER A 51 13.81 6.65 17.31
C SER A 51 14.77 6.44 18.49
N VAL A 52 14.68 5.31 19.21
CA VAL A 52 15.61 4.94 20.29
C VAL A 52 17.00 4.68 19.72
N LEU A 53 17.10 3.92 18.62
CA LEU A 53 18.38 3.62 17.97
C LEU A 53 19.07 4.89 17.43
N ILE A 54 18.30 5.81 16.85
CA ILE A 54 18.80 7.09 16.34
C ILE A 54 19.27 7.98 17.49
N PHE A 55 18.45 8.13 18.55
CA PHE A 55 18.83 8.90 19.74
C PHE A 55 20.13 8.36 20.36
N THR A 56 20.23 7.03 20.48
CA THR A 56 21.43 6.33 20.97
C THR A 56 22.65 6.60 20.08
N SER A 57 22.46 6.60 18.75
CA SER A 57 23.51 6.89 17.77
C SER A 57 24.02 8.32 17.88
N ILE A 58 23.11 9.29 18.00
CA ILE A 58 23.46 10.71 18.14
C ILE A 58 24.22 10.95 19.46
N CYS A 59 23.74 10.37 20.56
CA CYS A 59 24.45 10.43 21.85
C CYS A 59 25.88 9.86 21.73
N GLN A 60 26.03 8.70 21.09
CA GLN A 60 27.33 8.08 20.88
C GLN A 60 28.29 8.97 20.10
N ILE A 61 27.82 9.67 19.05
CA ILE A 61 28.64 10.59 18.25
C ILE A 61 29.07 11.81 19.09
N ILE A 62 28.14 12.47 19.80
CA ILE A 62 28.42 13.66 20.62
C ILE A 62 29.48 13.39 21.70
N PHE A 63 29.47 12.19 22.30
CA PHE A 63 30.41 11.78 23.35
C PHE A 63 31.75 11.22 22.82
N GLN A 64 31.84 10.80 21.55
CA GLN A 64 33.08 10.27 20.98
C GLN A 64 34.13 11.36 20.67
N GLU A 65 33.71 12.58 20.33
CA GLU A 65 34.61 13.71 20.00
C GLU A 65 35.57 14.15 21.14
N ASN A 66 35.37 13.68 22.38
CA ASN A 66 36.21 14.08 23.53
C ASN A 66 37.53 13.31 23.66
N LYS A 67 37.84 12.32 22.81
CA LYS A 67 38.89 11.31 23.15
C LYS A 67 40.18 11.32 22.35
N GLU A 68 40.30 12.04 21.23
CA GLU A 68 41.57 12.06 20.48
C GLU A 68 42.65 12.93 21.13
N LYS A 69 42.31 13.87 22.03
CA LYS A 69 43.32 14.71 22.71
C LYS A 69 44.07 14.05 23.88
N ASN A 70 43.59 12.94 24.45
CA ASN A 70 44.11 12.41 25.73
C ASN A 70 44.96 11.13 25.61
N LYS A 71 45.32 10.71 24.39
CA LYS A 71 46.21 9.56 24.17
C LYS A 71 47.65 9.93 23.81
N ASP A 72 47.91 11.18 23.44
CA ASP A 72 49.26 11.59 23.00
C ASP A 72 50.16 12.15 24.12
N VAL A 73 49.67 12.32 25.35
CA VAL A 73 50.50 12.86 26.44
C VAL A 73 51.04 11.78 27.40
N ASN A 74 50.41 10.60 27.52
CA ASN A 74 50.79 9.61 28.55
C ASN A 74 51.25 8.24 28.04
N LYS A 75 51.56 8.09 26.74
CA LYS A 75 51.97 6.79 26.17
C LYS A 75 53.46 6.65 25.83
N TRP A 76 54.30 7.55 26.35
CA TRP A 76 55.76 7.53 26.17
C TRP A 76 56.56 7.21 27.44
N LYS A 77 55.98 6.53 28.44
CA LYS A 77 56.75 6.09 29.62
C LYS A 77 56.61 4.63 30.08
N ASN A 78 55.63 3.85 29.63
CA ASN A 78 55.46 2.47 30.15
C ASN A 78 55.14 1.43 29.06
N LYS A 79 56.09 1.19 28.15
CA LYS A 79 56.00 0.09 27.15
C LYS A 79 57.05 -0.99 27.43
N LYS A 80 56.95 -1.65 28.60
CA LYS A 80 57.62 -2.92 28.93
C LYS A 80 56.94 -3.56 30.16
N ARG A 81 55.68 -4.02 30.06
CA ARG A 81 55.15 -5.01 31.05
C ARG A 81 53.80 -5.71 30.79
N TRP A 82 53.18 -5.62 29.63
CA TRP A 82 51.87 -6.26 29.42
C TRP A 82 51.77 -6.90 28.04
N GLU A 83 52.52 -7.99 27.86
CA GLU A 83 52.20 -9.03 26.88
C GLU A 83 51.73 -10.25 27.67
N GLY A 84 50.52 -10.73 27.39
CA GLY A 84 49.93 -11.89 28.05
C GLY A 84 48.73 -11.56 28.95
N LYS A 85 47.59 -11.18 28.35
CA LYS A 85 46.24 -11.62 28.76
C LYS A 85 45.16 -11.06 27.81
N ASN A 86 44.34 -11.98 27.31
CA ASN A 86 43.02 -11.84 26.70
C ASN A 86 42.90 -11.03 25.39
N GLN A 87 43.28 -11.67 24.27
CA GLN A 87 42.91 -11.24 22.92
C GLN A 87 41.50 -11.76 22.51
N GLU A 88 40.94 -12.73 23.25
CA GLU A 88 39.59 -13.29 23.05
C GLU A 88 38.44 -12.37 23.55
N GLU A 89 38.68 -11.52 24.56
CA GLU A 89 37.63 -10.62 25.08
C GLU A 89 37.36 -9.39 24.19
N LEU A 90 38.26 -9.07 23.25
CA LEU A 90 38.08 -7.97 22.29
C LEU A 90 37.23 -8.36 21.06
N GLU A 91 36.91 -9.64 20.89
CA GLU A 91 36.08 -10.12 19.79
C GLU A 91 34.58 -9.94 20.05
N ASN A 92 34.15 -9.88 21.31
CA ASN A 92 32.77 -9.72 21.75
C ASN A 92 32.39 -8.23 21.95
N GLY A 93 31.75 -7.63 20.94
CA GLY A 93 31.19 -6.26 21.00
C GLY A 93 30.88 -5.70 19.60
N CYS A 94 30.11 -4.63 19.44
CA CYS A 94 29.87 -4.00 18.12
C CYS A 94 31.00 -3.04 17.73
N ARG A 95 31.01 -2.61 16.46
CA ARG A 95 31.91 -1.54 16.02
C ARG A 95 31.43 -0.21 16.61
N LYS A 96 32.37 0.63 17.06
CA LYS A 96 32.07 2.06 17.24
C LYS A 96 31.66 2.62 15.88
N ILE A 97 30.61 3.44 15.85
CA ILE A 97 30.27 4.22 14.65
C ILE A 97 31.53 4.99 14.25
N PRO A 98 32.15 4.70 13.09
CA PRO A 98 33.34 5.41 12.68
C PRO A 98 32.97 6.87 12.40
N PRO A 99 33.89 7.85 12.60
CA PRO A 99 33.69 9.15 12.01
C PRO A 99 33.47 8.96 10.51
N ILE A 100 32.45 9.62 9.95
CA ILE A 100 31.96 9.45 8.56
C ILE A 100 33.08 9.68 7.51
N GLY A 101 34.27 10.11 7.91
CA GLY A 101 35.36 10.57 7.07
C GLY A 101 36.27 9.53 6.40
N GLY A 102 36.26 8.24 6.76
CA GLY A 102 37.23 7.27 6.21
C GLY A 102 36.81 6.58 4.91
N ILE A 103 35.84 5.67 5.01
CA ILE A 103 35.44 4.75 3.91
C ILE A 103 34.50 5.41 2.89
N LEU A 104 33.79 6.48 3.29
CA LEU A 104 32.75 7.13 2.49
C LEU A 104 33.21 8.38 1.72
N ARG A 105 34.35 8.97 2.09
CA ARG A 105 34.88 10.16 1.40
C ARG A 105 35.79 9.84 0.24
N GLN A 106 36.32 8.61 0.17
CA GLN A 106 37.20 8.21 -0.91
C GLN A 106 36.38 7.72 -2.12
N PRO A 107 36.41 8.41 -3.28
CA PRO A 107 35.68 7.98 -4.47
C PRO A 107 36.09 6.59 -4.97
N LYS A 108 37.31 6.16 -4.61
CA LYS A 108 37.86 4.83 -4.93
C LYS A 108 37.24 3.69 -4.10
N SER A 109 36.52 4.00 -3.02
CA SER A 109 35.87 3.00 -2.17
C SER A 109 34.79 2.22 -2.93
N PRO A 110 34.81 0.88 -2.93
CA PRO A 110 33.78 0.05 -3.56
C PRO A 110 32.35 0.31 -3.12
N VAL A 111 32.13 0.83 -1.91
CA VAL A 111 30.79 1.16 -1.40
C VAL A 111 30.36 2.62 -1.66
N PHE A 112 31.26 3.48 -2.16
CA PHE A 112 31.04 4.92 -2.31
C PHE A 112 29.74 5.24 -3.07
N TRP A 113 29.64 4.78 -4.33
CA TRP A 113 28.49 5.08 -5.18
C TRP A 113 27.18 4.51 -4.62
N SER A 114 27.18 3.25 -4.18
CA SER A 114 25.97 2.64 -3.59
C SER A 114 25.49 3.39 -2.35
N PHE A 115 26.41 3.86 -1.51
CA PHE A 115 26.05 4.65 -0.33
C PHE A 115 25.50 6.03 -0.72
N TRP A 116 26.15 6.74 -1.65
CA TRP A 116 25.69 8.07 -2.07
C TRP A 116 24.39 8.03 -2.87
N PHE A 117 24.12 6.98 -3.65
CA PHE A 117 22.80 6.79 -4.25
C PHE A 117 21.72 6.57 -3.20
N LEU A 118 22.01 5.85 -2.11
CA LEU A 118 21.07 5.68 -0.99
C LEU A 118 20.76 7.03 -0.31
N ILE A 119 21.77 7.89 -0.12
CA ILE A 119 21.58 9.26 0.41
C ILE A 119 20.86 10.16 -0.60
N GLY A 120 21.18 10.07 -1.89
CA GLY A 120 20.51 10.79 -2.95
C GLY A 120 19.02 10.43 -3.03
N LEU A 121 18.70 9.15 -2.84
CA LEU A 121 17.33 8.65 -2.79
C LEU A 121 16.55 9.24 -1.61
N LEU A 122 17.18 9.32 -0.43
CA LEU A 122 16.61 10.00 0.73
C LEU A 122 16.33 11.48 0.42
N GLY A 123 17.29 12.17 -0.19
CA GLY A 123 17.19 13.59 -0.54
C GLY A 123 16.07 13.88 -1.55
N ILE A 124 15.98 13.11 -2.64
CA ILE A 124 14.96 13.34 -3.67
C ILE A 124 13.54 13.00 -3.16
N TYR A 125 13.39 11.96 -2.34
CA TYR A 125 12.11 11.66 -1.69
C TYR A 125 11.68 12.77 -0.72
N PHE A 126 12.63 13.36 0.00
CA PHE A 126 12.36 14.51 0.86
C PHE A 126 11.88 15.71 0.03
N LEU A 127 12.58 16.04 -1.05
CA LEU A 127 12.18 17.13 -1.96
C LEU A 127 10.78 16.89 -2.55
N ALA A 128 10.52 15.69 -3.09
CA ALA A 128 9.21 15.34 -3.61
C ALA A 128 8.10 15.42 -2.55
N THR A 129 8.42 15.17 -1.28
CA THR A 129 7.48 15.32 -0.16
C THR A 129 7.17 16.79 0.13
N LEU A 130 8.18 17.67 0.09
CA LEU A 130 8.00 19.10 0.33
C LEU A 130 7.15 19.78 -0.76
N PHE A 131 7.31 19.34 -2.01
CA PHE A 131 6.61 19.88 -3.18
C PHE A 131 5.39 19.05 -3.59
N SER A 132 4.90 18.17 -2.71
CA SER A 132 3.75 17.31 -3.03
C SER A 132 2.43 18.06 -2.99
N GLN A 133 1.41 17.49 -3.65
CA GLN A 133 0.04 18.03 -3.60
C GLN A 133 -0.63 17.85 -2.23
N ASP A 134 -0.10 16.94 -1.41
CA ASP A 134 -0.56 16.68 -0.05
C ASP A 134 0.63 16.28 0.82
N VAL A 135 1.26 17.29 1.44
CA VAL A 135 2.52 17.14 2.18
C VAL A 135 2.34 16.27 3.42
N LEU A 136 1.26 16.47 4.17
CA LEU A 136 0.99 15.68 5.37
C LEU A 136 0.74 14.22 5.03
N PHE A 137 0.01 13.94 3.95
CA PHE A 137 -0.16 12.57 3.50
C PHE A 137 1.12 11.96 2.94
N SER A 138 1.94 12.71 2.20
CA SER A 138 3.25 12.23 1.73
C SER A 138 4.23 11.93 2.87
N LEU A 139 4.15 12.66 3.99
CA LEU A 139 4.99 12.42 5.16
C LEU A 139 4.67 11.09 5.85
N TRP A 140 3.38 10.79 6.05
CA TRP A 140 2.92 9.68 6.89
C TRP A 140 2.36 8.47 6.13
N GLY A 141 1.70 8.72 5.00
CA GLY A 141 0.97 7.75 4.20
C GLY A 141 -0.35 7.31 4.85
N SER A 142 -1.07 6.44 4.13
CA SER A 142 -2.28 5.81 4.66
C SER A 142 -1.92 4.78 5.75
N PRO A 143 -2.69 4.64 6.84
CA PRO A 143 -2.49 3.54 7.80
C PRO A 143 -2.48 2.14 7.16
N TYR A 144 -3.18 1.94 6.04
CA TYR A 144 -3.19 0.67 5.32
C TYR A 144 -1.86 0.32 4.64
N ARG A 145 -1.04 1.32 4.31
CA ARG A 145 0.22 1.15 3.54
C ARG A 145 1.44 1.54 4.35
N SER A 146 1.30 2.56 5.20
CA SER A 146 2.37 3.19 5.98
C SER A 146 3.58 3.56 5.12
N GLY A 147 3.38 3.94 3.86
CA GLY A 147 4.44 4.17 2.86
C GLY A 147 5.02 5.59 2.84
N GLY A 148 4.61 6.48 3.75
CA GLY A 148 5.07 7.87 3.76
C GLY A 148 6.58 8.05 3.97
N PHE A 149 7.08 9.24 3.64
CA PHE A 149 8.49 9.61 3.70
C PHE A 149 9.16 9.29 5.04
N VAL A 150 8.47 9.51 6.17
CA VAL A 150 9.05 9.25 7.49
C VAL A 150 9.48 7.78 7.61
N ASN A 151 8.64 6.85 7.17
CA ASN A 151 8.96 5.42 7.27
C ASN A 151 10.03 5.03 6.25
N PHE A 152 9.94 5.56 5.03
CA PHE A 152 10.95 5.36 4.00
C PHE A 152 12.35 5.82 4.46
N ALA A 153 12.45 7.00 5.05
CA ALA A 153 13.68 7.52 5.63
C ALA A 153 14.22 6.63 6.74
N LEU A 154 13.35 6.10 7.61
CA LEU A 154 13.75 5.19 8.67
C LEU A 154 14.26 3.83 8.14
N TYR A 155 13.74 3.32 7.02
CA TYR A 155 14.32 2.12 6.39
C TYR A 155 15.72 2.38 5.83
N ILE A 156 15.95 3.55 5.21
CA ILE A 156 17.29 3.97 4.78
C ILE A 156 18.24 4.06 5.98
N ILE A 157 17.81 4.74 7.05
CA ILE A 157 18.60 4.88 8.28
C ILE A 157 18.87 3.51 8.91
N LEU A 158 17.90 2.60 8.93
CA LEU A 158 18.08 1.22 9.41
C LEU A 158 19.19 0.51 8.65
N ALA A 159 19.16 0.55 7.31
CA ALA A 159 20.20 -0.07 6.47
C ALA A 159 21.60 0.53 6.75
N ILE A 160 21.69 1.85 6.92
CA ILE A 160 22.93 2.56 7.26
C ILE A 160 23.43 2.16 8.66
N LEU A 161 22.57 2.15 9.67
CA LEU A 161 22.92 1.77 11.04
C LEU A 161 23.41 0.33 11.10
N MET A 162 22.70 -0.61 10.48
CA MET A 162 23.11 -2.02 10.43
C MET A 162 24.47 -2.18 9.72
N PHE A 163 24.68 -1.48 8.61
CA PHE A 163 25.96 -1.50 7.88
C PHE A 163 27.15 -1.06 8.75
N PHE A 164 27.00 0.03 9.52
CA PHE A 164 28.09 0.57 10.33
C PHE A 164 28.31 -0.17 11.66
N ILE A 165 27.24 -0.64 12.29
CA ILE A 165 27.28 -1.16 13.66
C ILE A 165 27.59 -2.66 13.69
N LEU A 166 26.96 -3.45 12.80
CA LEU A 166 27.02 -4.90 12.86
C LEU A 166 28.36 -5.45 12.37
N LYS A 167 28.89 -6.42 13.14
CA LYS A 167 30.05 -7.24 12.76
C LYS A 167 29.60 -8.47 11.93
N LYS A 168 30.56 -9.15 11.30
CA LYS A 168 30.33 -10.36 10.49
C LYS A 168 29.54 -11.45 11.24
N SER A 169 29.87 -11.70 12.51
CA SER A 169 29.18 -12.69 13.36
C SER A 169 27.73 -12.30 13.66
N GLU A 170 27.48 -11.02 13.94
CA GLU A 170 26.13 -10.51 14.22
C GLU A 170 25.25 -10.54 12.97
N TRP A 171 25.79 -10.21 11.79
CA TRP A 171 25.05 -10.36 10.52
C TRP A 171 24.54 -11.78 10.29
N GLN A 172 25.33 -12.79 10.64
CA GLN A 172 24.89 -14.19 10.53
C GLN A 172 23.73 -14.49 11.48
N LYS A 173 23.76 -13.99 12.73
CA LYS A 173 22.65 -14.15 13.68
C LYS A 173 21.38 -13.46 13.19
N ILE A 174 21.51 -12.24 12.65
CA ILE A 174 20.41 -11.47 12.08
C ILE A 174 19.74 -12.24 10.94
N TRP A 175 20.50 -12.80 10.00
CA TRP A 175 19.94 -13.60 8.90
C TRP A 175 19.26 -14.88 9.39
N ILE A 176 19.89 -15.63 10.30
CA ILE A 176 19.29 -16.84 10.89
C ILE A 176 17.96 -16.49 11.55
N PHE A 177 17.91 -15.40 12.32
CA PHE A 177 16.69 -14.93 12.94
C PHE A 177 15.64 -14.55 11.91
N SER A 178 15.98 -13.81 10.85
CA SER A 178 15.06 -13.51 9.75
C SER A 178 14.50 -14.77 9.09
N PHE A 179 15.30 -15.84 8.93
CA PHE A 179 14.81 -17.11 8.41
C PHE A 179 13.86 -17.81 9.40
N ILE A 180 14.14 -17.77 10.70
CA ILE A 180 13.23 -18.30 11.73
C ILE A 180 11.89 -17.55 11.68
N ILE A 181 11.90 -16.22 11.59
CA ILE A 181 10.68 -15.43 11.43
C ILE A 181 9.94 -15.82 10.13
N GLY A 182 10.67 -16.01 9.03
CA GLY A 182 10.13 -16.52 7.77
C GLY A 182 9.43 -17.88 7.91
N VAL A 183 10.01 -18.80 8.68
CA VAL A 183 9.42 -20.12 8.97
C VAL A 183 8.13 -19.94 9.76
N LEU A 184 8.16 -19.14 10.82
CA LEU A 184 6.99 -18.89 11.68
C LEU A 184 5.82 -18.27 10.92
N VAL A 185 6.05 -17.23 10.10
CA VAL A 185 4.96 -16.64 9.29
C VAL A 185 4.43 -17.61 8.23
N SER A 186 5.30 -18.50 7.70
CA SER A 186 4.88 -19.53 6.75
C SER A 186 3.98 -20.57 7.41
N LEU A 187 4.34 -21.05 8.61
CA LEU A 187 3.53 -21.98 9.38
C LEU A 187 2.17 -21.37 9.75
N ILE A 188 2.13 -20.10 10.17
CA ILE A 188 0.87 -19.41 10.46
C ILE A 188 -0.03 -19.34 9.21
N ALA A 189 0.53 -19.05 8.03
CA ALA A 189 -0.23 -19.04 6.78
C ALA A 189 -0.80 -20.42 6.44
N ILE A 190 -0.04 -21.50 6.65
CA ILE A 190 -0.50 -22.86 6.43
C ILE A 190 -1.64 -23.21 7.41
N PHE A 191 -1.47 -22.90 8.70
CA PHE A 191 -2.51 -23.15 9.71
C PHE A 191 -3.79 -22.39 9.40
N GLN A 192 -3.67 -21.11 8.99
CA GLN A 192 -4.80 -20.36 8.48
C GLN A 192 -5.44 -21.10 7.29
N GLN A 193 -4.65 -21.44 6.25
CA GLN A 193 -5.17 -22.05 5.01
C GLN A 193 -6.03 -23.29 5.25
N TYR A 194 -5.62 -24.13 6.21
CA TYR A 194 -6.32 -25.36 6.57
C TYR A 194 -7.26 -25.20 7.77
N LYS A 195 -7.52 -23.97 8.23
CA LYS A 195 -8.36 -23.63 9.39
C LYS A 195 -7.93 -24.35 10.69
N ILE A 196 -6.65 -24.68 10.81
CA ILE A 196 -6.05 -25.27 12.01
C ILE A 196 -5.91 -24.15 13.05
N PHE A 197 -6.35 -24.39 14.29
CA PHE A 197 -6.40 -23.37 15.36
C PHE A 197 -7.26 -22.14 15.03
N SER A 198 -8.32 -22.30 14.25
CA SER A 198 -9.23 -21.20 13.86
C SER A 198 -9.83 -20.37 15.01
N PRO A 199 -10.00 -20.86 16.26
CA PRO A 199 -10.41 -20.01 17.37
C PRO A 199 -9.32 -19.02 17.83
N PHE A 200 -8.05 -19.35 17.60
CA PHE A 200 -6.90 -18.57 18.09
C PHE A 200 -6.21 -17.77 16.97
N LEU A 201 -6.29 -18.24 15.73
CA LEU A 201 -5.77 -17.55 14.56
C LEU A 201 -6.87 -16.73 13.90
N LEU A 202 -6.51 -15.53 13.44
CA LEU A 202 -7.43 -14.66 12.71
C LEU A 202 -8.03 -15.42 11.52
N SER A 203 -9.36 -15.50 11.51
CA SER A 203 -10.13 -16.00 10.38
C SER A 203 -9.88 -15.10 9.16
N TYR A 204 -9.82 -15.72 7.97
CA TYR A 204 -9.75 -15.00 6.72
C TYR A 204 -10.78 -15.58 5.75
N GLU A 205 -11.52 -14.70 5.07
CA GLU A 205 -12.64 -15.08 4.20
C GLU A 205 -12.26 -15.03 2.70
N GLY A 206 -11.07 -14.51 2.37
CA GLY A 206 -10.64 -14.22 1.00
C GLY A 206 -9.92 -15.35 0.24
N GLY A 207 -10.07 -16.60 0.66
CA GLY A 207 -9.54 -17.80 -0.03
C GLY A 207 -8.01 -17.99 -0.02
N ARG A 208 -7.22 -16.95 0.32
CA ARG A 208 -5.76 -16.97 0.40
C ARG A 208 -5.28 -16.48 1.76
N ALA A 209 -4.49 -17.30 2.46
CA ALA A 209 -4.03 -16.98 3.81
C ALA A 209 -2.99 -15.83 3.82
N PRO A 210 -3.22 -14.74 4.59
CA PRO A 210 -2.32 -13.58 4.65
C PRO A 210 -1.20 -13.69 5.71
N SER A 211 -1.22 -14.71 6.58
CA SER A 211 -0.43 -14.78 7.82
C SER A 211 -0.64 -13.56 8.74
N THR A 212 0.26 -13.39 9.70
CA THR A 212 0.43 -12.14 10.49
C THR A 212 0.95 -10.98 9.63
N ILE A 213 1.39 -11.23 8.39
CA ILE A 213 1.78 -10.18 7.44
C ILE A 213 0.59 -9.28 7.10
N GLY A 214 -0.60 -9.86 6.86
CA GLY A 214 -1.82 -9.10 6.60
C GLY A 214 -2.23 -9.01 5.13
N SER A 215 -1.37 -9.46 4.21
CA SER A 215 -1.64 -9.51 2.78
C SER A 215 -0.93 -10.73 2.16
N PRO A 216 -1.64 -11.58 1.39
CA PRO A 216 -1.00 -12.73 0.73
C PRO A 216 0.08 -12.29 -0.26
N ILE A 217 -0.13 -11.16 -0.96
CA ILE A 217 0.83 -10.61 -1.93
C ILE A 217 2.12 -10.19 -1.22
N THR A 218 2.00 -9.43 -0.14
CA THR A 218 3.15 -9.00 0.66
C THR A 218 3.90 -10.18 1.26
N LEU A 219 3.18 -11.18 1.79
CA LEU A 219 3.79 -12.38 2.35
C LEU A 219 4.62 -13.12 1.29
N ALA A 220 4.07 -13.25 0.07
CA ALA A 220 4.76 -13.91 -1.03
C ALA A 220 6.07 -13.19 -1.40
N ILE A 221 6.04 -11.85 -1.50
CA ILE A 221 7.22 -11.04 -1.80
C ILE A 221 8.24 -11.13 -0.66
N TYR A 222 7.79 -11.03 0.59
CA TYR A 222 8.65 -11.17 1.78
C TYR A 222 9.41 -12.50 1.77
N LEU A 223 8.73 -13.62 1.51
CA LEU A 223 9.35 -14.95 1.44
C LEU A 223 10.27 -15.09 0.23
N LEU A 224 9.88 -14.58 -0.95
CA LEU A 224 10.72 -14.56 -2.16
C LEU A 224 12.08 -13.91 -1.90
N ILE A 225 12.11 -12.78 -1.19
CA ILE A 225 13.34 -12.07 -0.88
C ILE A 225 14.27 -12.94 0.00
N LEU A 226 13.72 -13.79 0.87
CA LEU A 226 14.47 -14.69 1.76
C LEU A 226 14.93 -16.00 1.06
N CYS A 227 14.24 -16.45 0.00
CA CYS A 227 14.47 -17.74 -0.66
C CYS A 227 15.93 -17.96 -1.10
N PHE A 228 16.53 -17.02 -1.84
CA PHE A 228 17.89 -17.20 -2.35
C PHE A 228 18.98 -17.04 -1.28
N PRO A 229 18.86 -16.10 -0.30
CA PRO A 229 19.73 -16.05 0.86
C PRO A 229 19.70 -17.34 1.68
N VAL A 230 18.52 -17.88 2.01
CA VAL A 230 18.43 -19.10 2.83
C VAL A 230 19.07 -20.30 2.11
N LEU A 231 18.84 -20.41 0.79
CA LEU A 231 19.50 -21.41 -0.05
C LEU A 231 21.03 -21.26 -0.05
N SER A 232 21.52 -20.02 -0.19
CA SER A 232 22.96 -19.72 -0.22
C SER A 232 23.66 -20.01 1.11
N PHE A 233 22.99 -19.75 2.23
CA PHE A 233 23.49 -20.13 3.57
C PHE A 233 23.49 -21.65 3.75
N GLY A 234 22.49 -22.36 3.22
CA GLY A 234 22.44 -23.83 3.15
C GLY A 234 23.58 -24.46 2.36
N LEU A 235 23.93 -23.88 1.21
CA LEU A 235 25.08 -24.30 0.39
C LEU A 235 26.42 -23.94 1.03
N LYS A 236 26.45 -22.89 1.86
CA LYS A 236 27.64 -22.47 2.59
C LYS A 236 27.95 -23.41 3.76
N THR A 237 26.96 -23.76 4.58
CA THR A 237 27.17 -24.50 5.83
C THR A 237 27.74 -25.91 5.61
N LYS A 238 28.66 -26.34 6.49
CA LYS A 238 29.20 -27.71 6.52
C LYS A 238 28.42 -28.60 7.51
N LYS A 239 27.74 -28.03 8.52
CA LYS A 239 27.00 -28.78 9.55
C LYS A 239 25.69 -29.35 8.98
N VAL A 240 25.45 -30.65 9.17
CA VAL A 240 24.26 -31.36 8.67
C VAL A 240 22.96 -30.76 9.21
N ALA A 241 22.85 -30.55 10.53
CA ALA A 241 21.64 -29.95 11.13
C ALA A 241 21.35 -28.55 10.57
N GLY A 242 22.38 -27.71 10.41
CA GLY A 242 22.22 -26.40 9.78
C GLY A 242 21.79 -26.51 8.32
N LYS A 243 22.37 -27.46 7.57
CA LYS A 243 22.02 -27.71 6.17
C LYS A 243 20.54 -28.10 6.05
N LEU A 244 20.07 -29.03 6.90
CA LEU A 244 18.68 -29.46 6.95
C LEU A 244 17.73 -28.29 7.26
N PHE A 245 18.05 -27.48 8.28
CA PHE A 245 17.26 -26.28 8.62
C PHE A 245 17.10 -25.33 7.42
N TYR A 246 18.19 -24.98 6.73
CA TYR A 246 18.13 -24.05 5.60
C TYR A 246 17.35 -24.61 4.41
N PHE A 247 17.53 -25.90 4.07
CA PHE A 247 16.81 -26.50 2.94
C PHE A 247 15.32 -26.72 3.23
N ILE A 248 14.96 -27.14 4.45
CA ILE A 248 13.54 -27.23 4.85
C ILE A 248 12.91 -25.83 4.82
N SER A 249 13.60 -24.82 5.33
CA SER A 249 13.12 -23.43 5.29
C SER A 249 12.91 -22.95 3.85
N PHE A 250 13.87 -23.24 2.94
CA PHE A 250 13.75 -22.92 1.53
C PHE A 250 12.51 -23.55 0.87
N LEU A 251 12.29 -24.85 1.09
CA LEU A 251 11.13 -25.57 0.56
C LEU A 251 9.82 -25.03 1.13
N LEU A 252 9.79 -24.73 2.44
CA LEU A 252 8.64 -24.14 3.11
C LEU A 252 8.29 -22.75 2.55
N PHE A 253 9.31 -21.92 2.27
CA PHE A 253 9.11 -20.58 1.71
C PHE A 253 8.55 -20.66 0.30
N ILE A 254 9.10 -21.53 -0.56
CA ILE A 254 8.54 -21.76 -1.91
C ILE A 254 7.11 -22.28 -1.82
N PHE A 255 6.86 -23.27 -0.97
CA PHE A 255 5.54 -23.85 -0.82
C PHE A 255 4.50 -22.79 -0.43
N THR A 256 4.82 -21.98 0.58
CA THR A 256 3.92 -20.91 1.06
C THR A 256 3.76 -19.81 0.01
N ALA A 257 4.88 -19.31 -0.55
CA ALA A 257 4.87 -18.22 -1.51
C ALA A 257 4.16 -18.60 -2.82
N VAL A 258 4.17 -19.87 -3.23
CA VAL A 258 3.52 -20.33 -4.46
C VAL A 258 2.09 -20.81 -4.22
N PHE A 259 1.90 -21.81 -3.36
CA PHE A 259 0.62 -22.52 -3.25
C PHE A 259 -0.36 -21.86 -2.30
N ILE A 260 0.11 -21.29 -1.18
CA ILE A 260 -0.76 -20.69 -0.17
C ILE A 260 -1.18 -19.27 -0.57
N THR A 261 -0.22 -18.44 -0.99
CA THR A 261 -0.54 -17.04 -1.34
C THR A 261 -1.09 -16.86 -2.76
N GLN A 262 -0.83 -17.83 -3.64
CA GLN A 262 -1.26 -17.84 -5.04
C GLN A 262 -0.94 -16.53 -5.82
N THR A 263 0.25 -15.95 -5.60
CA THR A 263 0.61 -14.62 -6.12
C THR A 263 1.40 -14.72 -7.43
N ARG A 264 0.73 -14.39 -8.55
CA ARG A 264 1.29 -14.38 -9.93
C ARG A 264 2.68 -13.74 -10.03
N ALA A 265 2.83 -12.55 -9.47
CA ALA A 265 4.07 -11.77 -9.54
C ALA A 265 5.28 -12.52 -8.96
N VAL A 266 5.06 -13.30 -7.89
CA VAL A 266 6.11 -14.07 -7.23
C VAL A 266 6.48 -15.32 -8.00
N TYR A 267 5.58 -15.90 -8.80
CA TYR A 267 5.93 -17.01 -9.68
C TYR A 267 6.99 -16.57 -10.69
N LEU A 268 6.76 -15.42 -11.35
CA LEU A 268 7.72 -14.84 -12.28
C LEU A 268 9.04 -14.48 -11.57
N GLY A 269 8.96 -13.87 -10.38
CA GLY A 269 10.14 -13.56 -9.57
C GLY A 269 10.97 -14.79 -9.19
N LEU A 270 10.33 -15.88 -8.76
CA LEU A 270 11.00 -17.14 -8.45
C LEU A 270 11.59 -17.79 -9.69
N ILE A 271 10.88 -17.80 -10.82
CA ILE A 271 11.36 -18.39 -12.08
C ILE A 271 12.61 -17.65 -12.57
N ILE A 272 12.53 -16.32 -12.73
CA ILE A 272 13.65 -15.53 -13.25
C ILE A 272 14.82 -15.50 -12.25
N GLY A 273 14.53 -15.38 -10.95
CA GLY A 273 15.55 -15.45 -9.90
C GLY A 273 16.25 -16.82 -9.86
N SER A 274 15.51 -17.92 -9.98
CA SER A 274 16.07 -19.28 -10.01
C SER A 274 16.84 -19.54 -11.30
N PHE A 275 16.35 -19.06 -12.44
CA PHE A 275 17.07 -19.12 -13.70
C PHE A 275 18.42 -18.41 -13.58
N TYR A 276 18.46 -17.20 -13.02
CA TYR A 276 19.72 -16.51 -12.75
C TYR A 276 20.61 -17.29 -11.77
N PHE A 277 20.02 -17.75 -10.66
CA PHE A 277 20.75 -18.45 -9.60
C PHE A 277 21.44 -19.71 -10.12
N LEU A 278 20.77 -20.50 -10.95
CA LEU A 278 21.32 -21.74 -11.48
C LEU A 278 22.30 -21.46 -12.64
N THR A 279 21.90 -20.65 -13.63
CA THR A 279 22.68 -20.38 -14.86
C THR A 279 24.02 -19.69 -14.58
N PHE A 280 24.04 -18.78 -13.60
CA PHE A 280 25.24 -17.99 -13.26
C PHE A 280 25.87 -18.39 -11.92
N PHE A 281 25.57 -19.60 -11.45
CA PHE A 281 26.15 -20.14 -10.21
C PHE A 281 27.69 -20.19 -10.31
N PRO A 282 28.43 -19.75 -9.27
CA PRO A 282 29.89 -19.63 -9.33
C PRO A 282 30.59 -21.00 -9.16
N PHE A 283 30.45 -21.90 -10.14
CA PHE A 283 31.18 -23.17 -10.17
C PHE A 283 32.66 -22.97 -10.49
N LYS A 284 33.52 -23.74 -9.81
CA LYS A 284 34.96 -23.80 -10.12
C LYS A 284 35.23 -24.52 -11.46
N LYS A 285 34.47 -25.58 -11.76
CA LYS A 285 34.66 -26.40 -12.98
C LYS A 285 33.81 -25.85 -14.12
N LYS A 286 34.44 -25.41 -15.22
CA LYS A 286 33.76 -24.80 -16.38
C LYS A 286 32.72 -25.73 -17.04
N TRP A 287 32.99 -27.05 -17.14
CA TRP A 287 32.04 -28.00 -17.73
C TRP A 287 30.75 -28.16 -16.92
N LEU A 288 30.83 -28.15 -15.58
CA LEU A 288 29.64 -28.14 -14.70
C LEU A 288 28.82 -26.86 -14.89
N ALA A 289 29.50 -25.72 -15.05
CA ALA A 289 28.83 -24.46 -15.34
C ALA A 289 28.10 -24.51 -16.71
N THR A 290 28.75 -25.02 -17.76
CA THR A 290 28.14 -25.15 -19.09
C THR A 290 26.98 -26.15 -19.08
N GLY A 291 27.14 -27.32 -18.46
CA GLY A 291 26.07 -28.33 -18.34
C GLY A 291 24.84 -27.78 -17.61
N LEU A 292 25.03 -27.07 -16.49
CA LEU A 292 23.91 -26.49 -15.76
C LEU A 292 23.18 -25.41 -16.58
N LYS A 293 23.89 -24.58 -17.35
CA LYS A 293 23.27 -23.59 -18.25
C LYS A 293 22.37 -24.24 -19.30
N ILE A 294 22.79 -25.36 -19.87
CA ILE A 294 22.00 -26.10 -20.87
C ILE A 294 20.74 -26.65 -20.20
N ILE A 295 20.89 -27.32 -19.04
CA ILE A 295 19.77 -27.90 -18.29
C ILE A 295 18.77 -26.82 -17.86
N THR A 296 19.24 -25.69 -17.32
CA THR A 296 18.36 -24.62 -16.86
C THR A 296 17.61 -23.95 -18.00
N THR A 297 18.28 -23.75 -19.14
CA THR A 297 17.65 -23.21 -20.35
C THR A 297 16.61 -24.16 -20.89
N PHE A 298 16.90 -25.47 -20.93
CA PHE A 298 15.94 -26.50 -21.32
C PHE A 298 14.72 -26.53 -20.40
N ILE A 299 14.91 -26.49 -19.07
CA ILE A 299 13.81 -26.44 -18.09
C ILE A 299 12.97 -25.17 -18.28
N LEU A 300 13.60 -24.02 -18.55
CA LEU A 300 12.88 -22.78 -18.80
C LEU A 300 12.01 -22.88 -20.07
N ILE A 301 12.56 -23.40 -21.17
CA ILE A 301 11.81 -23.64 -22.42
C ILE A 301 10.65 -24.60 -22.17
N LEU A 302 10.89 -25.70 -21.46
CA LEU A 302 9.85 -26.67 -21.10
C LEU A 302 8.75 -26.05 -20.24
N SER A 303 9.12 -25.18 -19.30
CA SER A 303 8.16 -24.47 -18.44
C SER A 303 7.29 -23.50 -19.24
N VAL A 304 7.89 -22.73 -20.16
CA VAL A 304 7.16 -21.84 -21.07
C VAL A 304 6.22 -22.64 -21.98
N TYR A 305 6.70 -23.75 -22.53
CA TYR A 305 5.88 -24.65 -23.34
C TYR A 305 4.72 -25.26 -22.54
N ALA A 306 4.95 -25.66 -21.28
CA ALA A 306 3.89 -26.16 -20.40
C ALA A 306 2.82 -25.10 -20.13
N VAL A 307 3.21 -23.85 -19.87
CA VAL A 307 2.27 -22.73 -19.72
C VAL A 307 1.45 -22.52 -20.99
N TYR A 308 2.11 -22.52 -22.15
CA TYR A 308 1.47 -22.40 -23.46
C TYR A 308 0.47 -23.54 -23.70
N TYR A 309 0.88 -24.78 -23.44
CA TYR A 309 0.04 -25.98 -23.57
C TYR A 309 -1.20 -25.93 -22.67
N ILE A 310 -1.03 -25.58 -21.38
CA ILE A 310 -2.14 -25.43 -20.42
C ILE A 310 -3.17 -24.40 -20.91
N ASN A 311 -2.72 -23.32 -21.54
CA ASN A 311 -3.59 -22.25 -22.02
C ASN A 311 -4.37 -22.59 -23.29
N ILE A 312 -3.89 -23.53 -24.10
CA ILE A 312 -4.52 -23.92 -25.37
C ILE A 312 -5.37 -25.18 -25.22
N THR A 313 -4.94 -26.13 -24.38
CA THR A 313 -5.60 -27.42 -24.18
C THR A 313 -6.58 -27.38 -23.00
N SER A 314 -7.36 -26.31 -22.86
CA SER A 314 -8.26 -26.04 -21.73
C SER A 314 -9.42 -27.05 -21.55
N GLN A 315 -9.45 -28.14 -22.32
CA GLN A 315 -10.44 -29.22 -22.30
C GLN A 315 -9.84 -30.63 -22.06
N SER A 316 -8.57 -30.75 -21.64
CA SER A 316 -8.00 -32.08 -21.35
C SER A 316 -8.51 -32.67 -20.03
N LYS A 317 -9.00 -33.92 -20.07
CA LYS A 317 -9.41 -34.69 -18.87
C LYS A 317 -8.29 -34.81 -17.82
N PHE A 318 -7.02 -34.74 -18.25
CA PHE A 318 -5.86 -34.75 -17.36
C PHE A 318 -5.77 -33.47 -16.52
N LEU A 319 -5.92 -32.29 -17.14
CA LEU A 319 -5.91 -31.02 -16.43
C LEU A 319 -7.10 -30.91 -15.46
N ASP A 320 -8.28 -31.41 -15.84
CA ASP A 320 -9.45 -31.45 -14.95
C ASP A 320 -9.22 -32.35 -13.72
N THR A 321 -8.53 -33.47 -13.90
CA THR A 321 -8.20 -34.39 -12.79
C THR A 321 -7.23 -33.74 -11.80
N ILE A 322 -6.23 -33.00 -12.31
CA ILE A 322 -5.26 -32.26 -11.49
C ILE A 322 -5.92 -31.03 -10.83
N ALA A 323 -6.86 -30.38 -11.51
CA ALA A 323 -7.60 -29.21 -11.03
C ALA A 323 -8.59 -29.50 -9.88
N LYS A 324 -8.81 -30.78 -9.53
CA LYS A 324 -9.60 -31.15 -8.35
C LYS A 324 -9.00 -30.61 -7.05
N ASN A 325 -7.67 -30.46 -6.99
CA ASN A 325 -7.02 -29.83 -5.85
C ASN A 325 -7.15 -28.30 -5.92
N GLN A 326 -7.76 -27.69 -4.90
CA GLN A 326 -8.00 -26.25 -4.85
C GLN A 326 -6.72 -25.40 -4.94
N LEU A 327 -5.60 -25.87 -4.38
CA LEU A 327 -4.32 -25.16 -4.47
C LEU A 327 -3.81 -25.15 -5.92
N ILE A 328 -3.88 -26.28 -6.61
CA ILE A 328 -3.41 -26.39 -8.00
C ILE A 328 -4.34 -25.62 -8.94
N LYS A 329 -5.66 -25.69 -8.73
CA LYS A 329 -6.64 -24.87 -9.46
C LYS A 329 -6.35 -23.36 -9.30
N GLY A 330 -6.03 -22.94 -8.07
CA GLY A 330 -5.62 -21.57 -7.78
C GLY A 330 -4.37 -21.14 -8.56
N VAL A 331 -3.36 -22.02 -8.68
CA VAL A 331 -2.17 -21.74 -9.49
C VAL A 331 -2.51 -21.71 -10.99
N MET A 332 -3.28 -22.67 -11.51
CA MET A 332 -3.58 -22.79 -12.95
C MET A 332 -4.42 -21.62 -13.48
N THR A 333 -5.46 -21.20 -12.76
CA THR A 333 -6.25 -20.00 -13.11
C THR A 333 -5.38 -18.75 -13.16
N ARG A 334 -4.29 -18.73 -12.39
CA ARG A 334 -3.36 -17.61 -12.36
C ARG A 334 -2.37 -17.59 -13.52
N VAL A 335 -2.30 -18.62 -14.35
CA VAL A 335 -1.43 -18.69 -15.53
C VAL A 335 -2.20 -18.43 -16.84
N SER A 336 -3.52 -18.19 -16.75
CA SER A 336 -4.39 -17.92 -17.91
C SER A 336 -4.03 -16.63 -18.66
N PHE A 337 -3.80 -16.73 -19.98
CA PHE A 337 -3.57 -15.58 -20.87
C PHE A 337 -4.80 -14.71 -21.06
N ARG A 338 -6.00 -15.31 -21.11
CA ARG A 338 -7.25 -14.55 -21.19
C ARG A 338 -7.42 -13.65 -19.96
N LEU A 339 -7.28 -14.23 -18.76
CA LEU A 339 -7.34 -13.47 -17.50
C LEU A 339 -6.17 -12.49 -17.31
N LEU A 340 -5.10 -12.61 -18.09
CA LEU A 340 -4.02 -11.62 -18.12
C LEU A 340 -4.39 -10.45 -19.04
N ALA A 341 -4.99 -10.72 -20.20
CA ALA A 341 -5.44 -9.69 -21.15
C ALA A 341 -6.56 -8.81 -20.56
N GLU A 342 -7.39 -9.36 -19.68
CA GLU A 342 -8.46 -8.66 -18.97
C GLU A 342 -7.97 -7.93 -17.68
N GLU A 343 -6.65 -7.81 -17.45
CA GLU A 343 -6.13 -7.13 -16.25
C GLU A 343 -6.25 -5.60 -16.33
N PRO A 344 -6.93 -4.94 -15.39
CA PRO A 344 -7.16 -3.50 -15.42
C PRO A 344 -5.88 -2.68 -15.22
N ARG A 345 -4.80 -3.30 -14.72
CA ARG A 345 -3.51 -2.62 -14.47
C ARG A 345 -2.92 -2.01 -15.75
N PHE A 346 -3.14 -2.61 -16.91
CA PHE A 346 -2.62 -2.04 -18.17
C PHE A 346 -3.27 -0.69 -18.50
N ALA A 347 -4.56 -0.53 -18.21
CA ALA A 347 -5.23 0.77 -18.30
C ALA A 347 -4.67 1.75 -17.26
N VAL A 348 -4.47 1.30 -16.02
CA VAL A 348 -3.86 2.10 -14.95
C VAL A 348 -2.46 2.61 -15.34
N TRP A 349 -1.67 1.77 -16.01
CA TRP A 349 -0.33 2.15 -16.47
C TRP A 349 -0.38 3.23 -17.54
N LYS A 350 -1.32 3.16 -18.49
CA LYS A 350 -1.55 4.23 -19.47
C LYS A 350 -1.87 5.57 -18.79
N VAL A 351 -2.77 5.55 -17.81
CA VAL A 351 -3.09 6.75 -17.01
C VAL A 351 -1.87 7.26 -16.24
N ALA A 352 -1.09 6.36 -15.63
CA ALA A 352 0.13 6.72 -14.92
C ALA A 352 1.18 7.40 -15.83
N PHE A 353 1.28 6.98 -17.10
CA PHE A 353 2.15 7.65 -18.08
C PHE A 353 1.71 9.09 -18.35
N GLU A 354 0.41 9.36 -18.49
CA GLU A 354 -0.09 10.74 -18.65
C GLU A 354 0.22 11.59 -17.41
N ALA A 355 0.05 11.03 -16.21
CA ALA A 355 0.41 11.69 -14.96
C ALA A 355 1.92 11.99 -14.86
N ILE A 356 2.79 11.10 -15.35
CA ILE A 356 4.25 11.32 -15.40
C ILE A 356 4.61 12.47 -16.35
N LYS A 357 3.93 12.57 -17.51
CA LYS A 357 4.15 13.67 -18.47
C LYS A 357 3.84 15.03 -17.86
N GLU A 358 2.82 15.12 -17.00
CA GLU A 358 2.48 16.37 -16.32
C GLU A 358 3.55 16.81 -15.31
N LYS A 359 4.09 15.86 -14.54
CA LYS A 359 5.04 16.15 -13.44
C LYS A 359 6.27 15.22 -13.42
N PRO A 360 7.17 15.31 -14.42
CA PRO A 360 8.24 14.32 -14.60
C PRO A 360 9.36 14.39 -13.54
N ILE A 361 9.57 15.53 -12.88
CA ILE A 361 10.75 15.75 -12.01
C ILE A 361 10.51 15.32 -10.56
N LEU A 362 9.43 15.81 -9.92
CA LEU A 362 9.12 15.54 -8.51
C LEU A 362 7.78 14.81 -8.31
N GLY A 363 7.05 14.52 -9.39
CA GLY A 363 5.77 13.82 -9.32
C GLY A 363 4.70 14.55 -8.51
N TYR A 364 3.74 13.79 -7.98
CA TYR A 364 2.66 14.27 -7.11
C TYR A 364 3.00 14.21 -5.61
N GLY A 365 4.17 13.66 -5.28
CA GLY A 365 4.65 13.33 -3.95
C GLY A 365 4.41 11.87 -3.55
N PRO A 366 5.22 11.31 -2.62
CA PRO A 366 5.02 9.96 -2.09
C PRO A 366 3.59 9.74 -1.63
N GLU A 367 3.06 8.53 -1.85
CA GLU A 367 1.69 8.11 -1.52
C GLU A 367 0.55 8.82 -2.28
N ASN A 368 0.81 9.86 -3.08
CA ASN A 368 -0.20 10.62 -3.82
C ASN A 368 -0.46 10.11 -5.25
N PHE A 369 -0.25 8.82 -5.52
CA PHE A 369 -0.50 8.24 -6.85
C PHE A 369 -1.94 8.49 -7.31
N ASN A 370 -2.90 8.37 -6.38
CA ASN A 370 -4.32 8.57 -6.67
C ASN A 370 -4.63 9.97 -7.21
N ILE A 371 -3.88 11.02 -6.81
CA ILE A 371 -4.13 12.39 -7.28
C ILE A 371 -3.81 12.51 -8.77
N GLY A 372 -2.65 12.00 -9.18
CA GLY A 372 -2.28 11.95 -10.60
C GLY A 372 -3.18 11.01 -11.40
N PHE A 373 -3.51 9.86 -10.82
CA PHE A 373 -4.41 8.89 -11.44
C PHE A 373 -5.82 9.44 -11.66
N ASP A 374 -6.44 10.08 -10.65
CA ASP A 374 -7.80 10.59 -10.74
C ASP A 374 -7.91 11.73 -11.78
N ARG A 375 -6.85 12.55 -11.92
CA ARG A 375 -6.81 13.66 -12.88
C ARG A 375 -6.82 13.20 -14.34
N PHE A 376 -6.12 12.11 -14.64
CA PHE A 376 -6.01 11.55 -15.99
C PHE A 376 -6.82 10.27 -16.16
N TYR A 377 -7.68 9.95 -15.19
CA TYR A 377 -8.58 8.80 -15.28
C TYR A 377 -9.39 8.90 -16.56
N ASP A 378 -9.51 7.79 -17.29
CA ASP A 378 -10.26 7.75 -18.53
C ASP A 378 -11.13 6.49 -18.54
N SER A 379 -12.45 6.67 -18.38
CA SER A 379 -13.41 5.56 -18.32
C SER A 379 -13.53 4.78 -19.63
N SER A 380 -13.06 5.34 -20.76
CA SER A 380 -13.04 4.63 -22.05
C SER A 380 -11.97 3.53 -22.12
N LEU A 381 -11.01 3.52 -21.19
CA LEU A 381 -9.99 2.49 -21.16
C LEU A 381 -10.59 1.13 -20.72
N PRO A 382 -10.17 0.03 -21.36
CA PRO A 382 -10.77 -1.28 -21.10
C PRO A 382 -10.53 -1.73 -19.66
N TYR A 383 -11.56 -2.32 -19.05
CA TYR A 383 -11.56 -2.94 -17.72
C TYR A 383 -11.32 -1.98 -16.53
N ILE A 384 -11.11 -0.68 -16.74
CA ILE A 384 -10.81 0.28 -15.65
C ILE A 384 -12.07 0.74 -14.87
N SER A 385 -13.24 0.58 -15.48
CA SER A 385 -14.55 1.06 -14.99
C SER A 385 -15.50 -0.07 -14.59
N HIS A 386 -15.26 -1.32 -15.02
CA HIS A 386 -16.08 -2.47 -14.65
C HIS A 386 -15.81 -2.90 -13.21
N GLU A 387 -16.85 -2.95 -12.36
CA GLU A 387 -17.11 -3.62 -11.05
C GLU A 387 -15.95 -3.84 -10.04
N TRP A 388 -14.72 -3.99 -10.48
CA TRP A 388 -13.45 -4.16 -9.78
C TRP A 388 -12.84 -2.84 -9.34
N GLY A 389 -13.55 -2.05 -8.51
CA GLY A 389 -12.97 -0.95 -7.75
C GLY A 389 -12.10 0.01 -8.57
N SER A 390 -12.75 0.89 -9.32
CA SER A 390 -12.26 1.99 -10.19
C SER A 390 -11.29 3.02 -9.58
N TRP A 391 -10.73 2.72 -8.41
CA TRP A 391 -9.90 3.64 -7.66
C TRP A 391 -8.58 3.01 -7.23
N TYR A 392 -7.49 3.69 -7.57
CA TYR A 392 -6.15 3.17 -7.36
C TYR A 392 -5.34 4.10 -6.46
N ASP A 393 -4.76 3.53 -5.41
CA ASP A 393 -3.79 4.18 -4.53
C ASP A 393 -2.33 3.91 -4.94
N LYS A 394 -2.12 2.97 -5.87
CA LYS A 394 -0.82 2.53 -6.41
C LYS A 394 -0.93 2.09 -7.86
N ALA A 395 0.16 2.28 -8.61
CA ALA A 395 0.27 1.78 -9.99
C ALA A 395 0.30 0.25 -10.10
N HIS A 396 0.57 -0.46 -8.99
CA HIS A 396 0.89 -1.90 -8.97
C HIS A 396 2.06 -2.24 -9.91
N ASN A 397 2.96 -1.29 -10.06
CA ASN A 397 4.22 -1.38 -10.78
C ASN A 397 5.15 -0.35 -10.13
N PHE A 398 6.20 -0.80 -9.44
CA PHE A 398 7.06 0.11 -8.68
C PHE A 398 7.74 1.18 -9.55
N ILE A 399 8.00 0.90 -10.83
CA ILE A 399 8.64 1.84 -11.76
C ILE A 399 7.71 3.02 -12.00
N LEU A 400 6.46 2.73 -12.37
CA LEU A 400 5.45 3.74 -12.62
C LEU A 400 5.06 4.44 -11.32
N ASP A 401 4.97 3.72 -10.19
CA ASP A 401 4.66 4.32 -8.90
C ASP A 401 5.71 5.36 -8.50
N ILE A 402 7.01 5.03 -8.56
CA ILE A 402 8.10 5.97 -8.24
C ILE A 402 8.11 7.13 -9.24
N ALA A 403 7.97 6.86 -10.55
CA ALA A 403 7.99 7.91 -11.55
C ALA A 403 6.81 8.89 -11.40
N THR A 404 5.59 8.40 -11.12
CA THR A 404 4.41 9.25 -10.92
C THR A 404 4.48 10.00 -9.58
N THR A 405 4.95 9.37 -8.50
CA THR A 405 4.88 9.95 -7.16
C THR A 405 6.11 10.77 -6.78
N VAL A 406 7.31 10.36 -7.18
CA VAL A 406 8.58 11.02 -6.78
C VAL A 406 9.33 11.58 -7.99
N GLY A 407 9.00 11.13 -9.19
CA GLY A 407 9.59 11.60 -10.44
C GLY A 407 10.66 10.68 -11.04
N ILE A 408 10.95 10.91 -12.31
CA ILE A 408 11.95 10.18 -13.10
C ILE A 408 13.36 10.26 -12.46
N PRO A 409 13.84 11.40 -11.93
CA PRO A 409 15.14 11.46 -11.25
C PRO A 409 15.24 10.48 -10.07
N ALA A 410 14.17 10.33 -9.27
CA ALA A 410 14.15 9.39 -8.16
C ALA A 410 14.21 7.94 -8.65
N LEU A 411 13.47 7.61 -9.71
CA LEU A 411 13.55 6.31 -10.36
C LEU A 411 14.96 6.01 -10.86
N MET A 412 15.62 6.97 -11.51
CA MET A 412 17.00 6.79 -12.00
C MET A 412 17.98 6.53 -10.85
N ILE A 413 17.87 7.28 -9.74
CA ILE A 413 18.71 7.06 -8.55
C ILE A 413 18.42 5.69 -7.92
N TYR A 414 17.15 5.29 -7.86
CA TYR A 414 16.74 3.97 -7.36
C TYR A 414 17.36 2.86 -8.21
N LEU A 415 17.23 2.91 -9.54
CA LEU A 415 17.83 1.92 -10.44
C LEU A 415 19.36 1.94 -10.37
N ALA A 416 19.98 3.11 -10.25
CA ALA A 416 21.43 3.25 -10.11
C ALA A 416 21.96 2.65 -8.80
N LEU A 417 21.23 2.79 -7.68
CA LEU A 417 21.55 2.15 -6.40
C LEU A 417 21.65 0.63 -6.56
N PHE A 418 20.61 0.00 -7.08
CA PHE A 418 20.57 -1.45 -7.25
C PHE A 418 21.55 -1.93 -8.32
N GLY A 419 21.72 -1.19 -9.42
CA GLY A 419 22.73 -1.47 -10.44
C GLY A 419 24.15 -1.44 -9.86
N ALA A 420 24.48 -0.43 -9.03
CA ALA A 420 25.78 -0.34 -8.36
C ALA A 420 26.00 -1.48 -7.37
N LEU A 421 25.00 -1.82 -6.55
CA LEU A 421 25.08 -2.97 -5.63
C LEU A 421 25.27 -4.27 -6.40
N PHE A 422 24.47 -4.52 -7.44
CA PHE A 422 24.54 -5.72 -8.26
C PHE A 422 25.91 -5.87 -8.92
N TRP A 423 26.44 -4.80 -9.50
CA TRP A 423 27.76 -4.81 -10.14
C TRP A 423 28.90 -5.03 -9.14
N ARG A 424 28.83 -4.42 -7.94
CA ARG A 424 29.84 -4.63 -6.90
C ARG A 424 29.79 -6.05 -6.32
N LEU A 425 28.60 -6.62 -6.14
CA LEU A 425 28.43 -8.03 -5.79
C LEU A 425 28.95 -8.96 -6.89
N GLN A 426 28.73 -8.62 -8.17
CA GLN A 426 29.29 -9.36 -9.29
C GLN A 426 30.82 -9.37 -9.25
N LYS A 427 31.46 -8.22 -9.00
CA LYS A 427 32.91 -8.14 -8.81
C LYS A 427 33.42 -8.95 -7.62
N LEU A 428 32.63 -9.03 -6.55
CA LEU A 428 32.95 -9.88 -5.39
C LEU A 428 32.86 -11.37 -5.75
N LYS A 429 31.89 -11.74 -6.60
CA LYS A 429 31.70 -13.12 -7.08
C LYS A 429 32.86 -13.60 -7.96
N THR A 430 33.41 -12.73 -8.81
CA THR A 430 34.42 -13.08 -9.84
C THR A 430 35.86 -12.79 -9.44
N ALA A 431 36.14 -12.44 -8.18
CA ALA A 431 37.50 -12.11 -7.75
C ALA A 431 38.36 -13.39 -7.59
N ASP A 432 39.37 -13.57 -8.47
CA ASP A 432 40.25 -14.76 -8.53
C ASP A 432 41.07 -15.04 -7.25
N LYS A 433 41.22 -14.08 -6.34
CA LYS A 433 42.16 -14.17 -5.20
C LYS A 433 41.64 -14.89 -3.94
N TYR A 434 40.42 -15.43 -3.93
CA TYR A 434 39.92 -16.27 -2.82
C TYR A 434 39.97 -17.78 -3.13
N ALA A 435 40.74 -18.16 -4.16
CA ALA A 435 40.77 -19.50 -4.73
C ALA A 435 41.30 -20.60 -3.80
N ASP A 436 42.10 -20.28 -2.76
CA ASP A 436 42.86 -21.29 -2.00
C ASP A 436 42.41 -21.58 -0.57
N SER A 437 41.45 -20.86 0.01
CA SER A 437 40.90 -21.26 1.31
C SER A 437 39.48 -21.80 1.16
N ASP A 438 39.32 -23.07 1.53
CA ASP A 438 38.05 -23.79 1.62
C ASP A 438 37.09 -23.21 2.71
N ALA A 439 37.46 -22.05 3.26
CA ALA A 439 36.85 -21.36 4.39
C ALA A 439 35.94 -20.17 4.00
N ASP A 440 36.14 -19.50 2.84
CA ASP A 440 35.37 -18.28 2.50
C ASP A 440 34.43 -18.43 1.29
N LYS A 441 33.29 -19.10 1.50
CA LYS A 441 32.17 -19.19 0.52
C LYS A 441 31.35 -17.90 0.37
N THR A 442 31.98 -16.73 0.53
CA THR A 442 31.33 -15.41 0.33
C THR A 442 30.78 -15.20 -1.10
N PRO A 443 31.39 -15.72 -2.19
CA PRO A 443 30.83 -15.63 -3.54
C PRO A 443 29.43 -16.24 -3.69
N ILE A 444 29.13 -17.34 -2.98
CA ILE A 444 27.82 -18.00 -3.03
C ILE A 444 26.76 -17.10 -2.40
N ILE A 445 27.07 -16.46 -1.27
CA ILE A 445 26.15 -15.51 -0.63
C ILE A 445 25.90 -14.31 -1.55
N ALA A 446 26.95 -13.72 -2.12
CA ALA A 446 26.80 -12.59 -3.05
C ALA A 446 25.90 -12.94 -4.24
N HIS A 447 26.06 -14.14 -4.79
CA HIS A 447 25.21 -14.68 -5.86
C HIS A 447 23.75 -14.86 -5.44
N GLY A 448 23.50 -15.36 -4.23
CA GLY A 448 22.17 -15.43 -3.64
C GLY A 448 21.49 -14.07 -3.49
N LEU A 449 22.22 -13.05 -3.05
CA LEU A 449 21.69 -11.68 -2.95
C LEU A 449 21.34 -11.11 -4.33
N GLN A 450 22.17 -11.36 -5.35
CA GLN A 450 21.88 -10.98 -6.74
C GLN A 450 20.59 -11.64 -7.27
N ALA A 451 20.42 -12.94 -7.02
CA ALA A 451 19.21 -13.67 -7.39
C ALA A 451 17.97 -13.12 -6.66
N SER A 452 18.08 -12.78 -5.37
CA SER A 452 17.00 -12.11 -4.62
C SER A 452 16.66 -10.75 -5.17
N PHE A 453 17.64 -9.91 -5.55
CA PHE A 453 17.34 -8.63 -6.17
C PHE A 453 16.59 -8.81 -7.49
N ILE A 454 17.02 -9.74 -8.35
CA ILE A 454 16.33 -10.02 -9.62
C ILE A 454 14.90 -10.49 -9.36
N GLY A 455 14.71 -11.49 -8.50
CA GLY A 455 13.38 -12.00 -8.18
C GLY A 455 12.46 -10.93 -7.60
N TYR A 456 12.98 -10.14 -6.66
CA TYR A 456 12.28 -9.02 -6.04
C TYR A 456 11.83 -7.96 -7.07
N PHE A 457 12.72 -7.53 -7.98
CA PHE A 457 12.39 -6.54 -9.00
C PHE A 457 11.33 -7.05 -9.98
N VAL A 458 11.43 -8.31 -10.40
CA VAL A 458 10.44 -8.93 -11.29
C VAL A 458 9.08 -9.02 -10.61
N ALA A 459 9.04 -9.41 -9.34
CA ALA A 459 7.78 -9.46 -8.59
C ALA A 459 7.19 -8.06 -8.38
N ASN A 460 8.00 -7.08 -8.00
CA ASN A 460 7.55 -5.72 -7.78
C ASN A 460 7.19 -4.97 -9.08
N PHE A 461 7.65 -5.42 -10.24
CA PHE A 461 7.19 -4.86 -11.52
C PHE A 461 5.68 -5.01 -11.69
N PHE A 462 5.08 -6.07 -11.13
CA PHE A 462 3.64 -6.32 -11.12
C PHE A 462 2.98 -6.11 -9.74
N SER A 463 3.69 -5.45 -8.82
CA SER A 463 3.24 -5.25 -7.45
C SER A 463 3.81 -3.96 -6.84
N PHE A 464 3.83 -3.86 -5.52
CA PHE A 464 4.35 -2.73 -4.76
C PHE A 464 4.83 -3.20 -3.39
N ASP A 465 5.66 -2.37 -2.75
CA ASP A 465 6.19 -2.66 -1.42
C ASP A 465 5.25 -2.26 -0.29
N SER A 466 5.47 -2.90 0.86
CA SER A 466 4.81 -2.59 2.13
C SER A 466 5.81 -2.77 3.27
N PHE A 467 5.36 -2.62 4.51
CA PHE A 467 6.23 -2.65 5.69
C PHE A 467 7.20 -3.85 5.70
N SER A 468 6.68 -5.06 5.52
CA SER A 468 7.47 -6.28 5.63
C SER A 468 8.44 -6.48 4.46
N SER A 469 8.05 -6.13 3.22
CA SER A 469 8.94 -6.26 2.07
C SER A 469 10.07 -5.22 2.13
N TYR A 470 9.77 -3.97 2.52
CA TYR A 470 10.80 -2.95 2.74
C TYR A 470 11.77 -3.35 3.84
N LEU A 471 11.28 -3.90 4.95
CA LEU A 471 12.17 -4.30 6.04
C LEU A 471 13.28 -5.26 5.57
N ILE A 472 12.94 -6.29 4.79
CA ILE A 472 13.93 -7.26 4.30
C ILE A 472 14.71 -6.72 3.09
N SER A 473 14.12 -5.91 2.22
CA SER A 473 14.86 -5.32 1.08
C SER A 473 15.93 -4.34 1.56
N PHE A 474 15.66 -3.54 2.59
CA PHE A 474 16.67 -2.66 3.21
C PHE A 474 17.69 -3.44 4.06
N LEU A 475 17.31 -4.58 4.64
CA LEU A 475 18.27 -5.52 5.24
C LEU A 475 19.23 -6.07 4.17
N LEU A 476 18.73 -6.45 2.99
CA LEU A 476 19.56 -6.88 1.86
C LEU A 476 20.53 -5.78 1.41
N ILE A 477 20.08 -4.53 1.32
CA ILE A 477 20.94 -3.39 0.97
C ILE A 477 22.07 -3.23 1.99
N GLY A 478 21.73 -3.17 3.29
CA GLY A 478 22.72 -3.04 4.37
C GLY A 478 23.73 -4.19 4.39
N TYR A 479 23.28 -5.43 4.18
CA TYR A 479 24.16 -6.58 4.12
C TYR A 479 25.03 -6.60 2.86
N SER A 480 24.51 -6.16 1.72
CA SER A 480 25.27 -6.02 0.47
C SER A 480 26.41 -5.02 0.65
N LEU A 481 26.13 -3.85 1.23
CA LEU A 481 27.16 -2.86 1.58
C LEU A 481 28.22 -3.47 2.52
N HIS A 482 27.80 -4.25 3.52
CA HIS A 482 28.72 -4.94 4.43
C HIS A 482 29.66 -5.89 3.67
N LEU A 483 29.13 -6.79 2.85
CA LEU A 483 29.94 -7.74 2.07
C LEU A 483 30.91 -7.04 1.11
N ILE A 484 30.46 -5.99 0.43
CA ILE A 484 31.30 -5.20 -0.47
C ILE A 484 32.45 -4.53 0.32
N SER A 485 32.18 -4.04 1.54
CA SER A 485 33.18 -3.39 2.39
C SER A 485 34.25 -4.35 2.93
N LEU A 486 33.92 -5.62 3.18
CA LEU A 486 34.87 -6.62 3.68
C LEU A 486 36.05 -6.83 2.71
N ASN A 487 35.80 -6.72 1.42
CA ASN A 487 36.81 -6.89 0.37
C ASN A 487 37.85 -5.74 0.35
N VAL A 488 37.51 -4.57 0.88
CA VAL A 488 38.40 -3.40 0.99
C VAL A 488 39.33 -3.57 2.18
N VAL A 489 38.77 -3.92 3.34
CA VAL A 489 39.50 -4.07 4.59
C VAL A 489 40.52 -5.20 4.49
N ASN A 490 40.19 -6.30 3.80
CA ASN A 490 41.13 -7.40 3.58
C ASN A 490 42.27 -7.03 2.63
N LYS A 491 42.00 -6.20 1.59
CA LYS A 491 43.05 -5.67 0.69
C LYS A 491 43.97 -4.67 1.39
N GLU A 492 43.44 -3.80 2.26
CA GLU A 492 44.24 -2.87 3.05
C GLU A 492 45.04 -3.57 4.15
N LYS A 493 44.50 -4.60 4.81
CA LYS A 493 45.26 -5.41 5.77
C LYS A 493 46.41 -6.15 5.10
N SER A 494 46.15 -6.81 3.98
CA SER A 494 47.19 -7.49 3.20
C SER A 494 48.24 -6.50 2.68
N ALA A 495 47.84 -5.33 2.17
CA ALA A 495 48.78 -4.29 1.74
C ALA A 495 49.57 -3.67 2.91
N LYS A 496 48.97 -3.50 4.09
CA LYS A 496 49.65 -3.00 5.30
C LYS A 496 50.54 -4.04 5.95
N GLU A 497 50.23 -5.33 5.89
CA GLU A 497 51.14 -6.40 6.34
C GLU A 497 52.35 -6.50 5.41
N THR A 498 52.17 -6.36 4.10
CA THR A 498 53.29 -6.27 3.14
C THR A 498 54.09 -4.98 3.30
N PHE A 499 53.43 -3.85 3.58
CA PHE A 499 54.09 -2.55 3.79
C PHE A 499 54.82 -2.48 5.14
N ASN A 500 54.26 -3.03 6.22
CA ASN A 500 54.91 -3.10 7.53
C ASN A 500 56.11 -4.06 7.56
N ASN A 501 56.19 -5.04 6.65
CA ASN A 501 57.40 -5.84 6.44
C ASN A 501 58.49 -5.09 5.64
N THR A 502 58.15 -3.95 5.02
CA THR A 502 59.08 -3.17 4.19
C THR A 502 59.43 -1.80 4.80
N LEU A 503 58.74 -1.36 5.87
CA LEU A 503 58.96 -0.06 6.51
C LEU A 503 59.21 -0.20 8.03
N ASN A 504 60.42 -0.64 8.38
CA ASN A 504 61.04 -0.39 9.70
C ASN A 504 62.20 0.63 9.60
N ARG A 505 62.25 1.40 8.52
CA ARG A 505 63.09 2.60 8.37
C ARG A 505 62.31 3.64 7.59
N ALA A 506 62.30 4.87 8.10
CA ALA A 506 61.62 6.05 7.57
C ALA A 506 60.11 6.15 7.85
N GLU A 507 59.75 6.83 8.94
CA GLU A 507 58.83 7.98 8.95
C GLU A 507 58.47 8.33 10.40
N SER A 508 59.35 9.11 11.05
CA SER A 508 59.06 9.88 12.27
C SER A 508 58.96 11.38 11.98
N SER A 509 58.69 11.75 10.73
CA SER A 509 58.55 13.13 10.29
C SER A 509 57.40 13.19 9.29
N VAL A 510 56.56 14.22 9.38
CA VAL A 510 55.35 14.46 8.57
C VAL A 510 54.06 13.89 9.16
N LEU A 511 53.67 14.40 10.33
CA LEU A 511 52.26 14.49 10.71
C LEU A 511 52.07 15.79 11.48
N ASN A 512 52.09 16.90 10.75
CA ASN A 512 51.64 18.17 11.28
C ASN A 512 50.62 18.80 10.31
N GLN A 513 49.57 19.37 10.91
CA GLN A 513 48.55 20.24 10.33
C GLN A 513 47.44 19.61 9.46
N ARG A 514 46.27 19.43 10.07
CA ARG A 514 45.16 20.42 10.04
C ARG A 514 44.01 19.94 10.93
N ASN A 515 44.00 20.41 12.18
CA ASN A 515 42.87 20.27 13.09
C ASN A 515 42.06 21.57 13.07
N TYR A 516 40.91 21.57 12.41
CA TYR A 516 39.88 22.59 12.62
C TYR A 516 38.86 21.99 13.62
N GLN A 517 38.99 22.33 14.90
CA GLN A 517 38.07 21.90 15.97
C GLN A 517 37.22 23.08 16.44
N HIS A 518 35.93 23.07 16.12
CA HIS A 518 34.95 23.85 16.87
C HIS A 518 34.63 23.10 18.17
N HIS A 519 35.14 23.58 19.30
CA HIS A 519 34.82 23.02 20.61
C HIS A 519 33.43 23.48 21.08
N LEU A 520 32.46 22.56 21.13
CA LEU A 520 31.21 22.77 21.88
C LEU A 520 31.46 22.50 23.37
N ASN A 521 31.17 23.50 24.22
CA ASN A 521 31.24 23.41 25.68
C ASN A 521 30.44 22.19 26.22
N VAL A 522 30.94 21.50 27.24
CA VAL A 522 30.28 20.34 27.88
C VAL A 522 28.85 20.66 28.30
N ASN A 523 28.59 21.87 28.79
CA ASN A 523 27.24 22.33 29.13
C ASN A 523 26.33 22.47 27.89
N LYS A 524 26.89 22.92 26.74
CA LYS A 524 26.17 22.93 25.45
C LYS A 524 25.86 21.50 24.97
N LYS A 525 26.78 20.53 25.13
CA LYS A 525 26.53 19.12 24.81
C LYS A 525 25.40 18.52 25.67
N LYS A 526 25.40 18.79 26.98
CA LYS A 526 24.31 18.36 27.88
C LYS A 526 22.97 18.98 27.48
N PHE A 527 22.94 20.28 27.18
CA PHE A 527 21.75 20.98 26.71
C PHE A 527 21.20 20.36 25.41
N ILE A 528 22.07 20.10 24.43
CA ILE A 528 21.69 19.45 23.17
C ILE A 528 21.06 18.06 23.44
N ILE A 529 21.63 17.26 24.33
CA ILE A 529 21.09 15.93 24.66
C ILE A 529 19.72 16.04 25.33
N VAL A 530 19.54 16.97 26.27
CA VAL A 530 18.23 17.20 26.92
C VAL A 530 17.18 17.66 25.90
N ALA A 531 17.55 18.58 25.00
CA ALA A 531 16.67 19.01 23.91
C ALA A 531 16.30 17.86 22.97
N LEU A 532 17.26 17.02 22.59
CA LEU A 532 17.03 15.82 21.78
C LEU A 532 16.15 14.79 22.50
N LEU A 533 16.31 14.63 23.82
CA LEU A 533 15.48 13.74 24.63
C LEU A 533 14.03 14.25 24.67
N PHE A 534 13.83 15.55 24.86
CA PHE A 534 12.51 16.17 24.79
C PHE A 534 11.87 15.97 23.41
N LEU A 535 12.60 16.25 22.32
CA LEU A 535 12.12 16.01 20.95
C LEU A 535 11.79 14.54 20.71
N PHE A 536 12.60 13.61 21.21
CA PHE A 536 12.37 12.18 21.14
C PHE A 536 11.08 11.77 21.86
N ILE A 537 10.86 12.23 23.10
CA ILE A 537 9.66 11.93 23.88
C ILE A 537 8.43 12.53 23.19
N TRP A 538 8.52 13.80 22.78
CA TRP A 538 7.45 14.50 22.09
C TRP A 538 7.08 13.83 20.77
N PHE A 539 8.06 13.46 19.93
CA PHE A 539 7.83 12.78 18.66
C PHE A 539 7.10 11.45 18.86
N ASN A 540 7.56 10.63 19.81
CA ASN A 540 6.94 9.34 20.10
C ASN A 540 5.53 9.49 20.67
N TRP A 541 5.32 10.44 21.56
CA TRP A 541 3.98 10.71 22.10
C TRP A 541 3.02 11.17 21.01
N GLN A 542 3.39 12.21 20.26
CA GLN A 542 2.53 12.91 19.32
C GLN A 542 2.23 12.10 18.06
N TYR A 543 3.21 11.36 17.53
CA TYR A 543 3.11 10.72 16.22
C TYR A 543 3.05 9.19 16.24
N ASN A 544 3.34 8.55 17.38
CA ASN A 544 3.26 7.10 17.54
C ASN A 544 2.17 6.72 18.55
N ILE A 545 2.32 7.07 19.83
CA ILE A 545 1.43 6.62 20.92
C ILE A 545 0.00 7.18 20.77
N LYS A 546 -0.13 8.49 20.55
CA LYS A 546 -1.44 9.14 20.40
C LYS A 546 -2.21 8.59 19.18
N PRO A 547 -1.64 8.52 17.96
CA PRO A 547 -2.30 7.89 16.81
C PRO A 547 -2.63 6.41 17.04
N PHE A 548 -1.76 5.66 17.72
CA PHE A 548 -2.01 4.24 18.02
C PHE A 548 -3.27 4.04 18.87
N ASN A 549 -3.45 4.85 19.92
CA ASN A 549 -4.66 4.83 20.74
C ASN A 549 -5.91 5.25 19.93
N ILE A 550 -5.80 6.30 19.11
CA ILE A 550 -6.91 6.74 18.23
C ILE A 550 -7.32 5.61 17.28
N ASN A 551 -6.36 4.97 16.61
CA ASN A 551 -6.60 3.88 15.68
C ASN A 551 -7.22 2.65 16.37
N THR A 552 -6.79 2.32 17.59
CA THR A 552 -7.40 1.25 18.39
C THR A 552 -8.89 1.52 18.59
N LYS A 553 -9.29 2.76 18.89
CA LYS A 553 -10.69 3.13 19.06
C LYS A 553 -11.49 3.03 17.77
N ILE A 554 -10.90 3.42 16.63
CA ILE A 554 -11.50 3.24 15.30
C ILE A 554 -11.78 1.75 15.05
N ASN A 555 -10.84 0.87 15.36
CA ASN A 555 -11.01 -0.57 15.15
C ASN A 555 -12.05 -1.20 16.07
N ILE A 556 -12.15 -0.74 17.33
CA ILE A 556 -13.22 -1.23 18.19
C ILE A 556 -14.58 -0.70 17.70
N SER A 557 -14.66 0.53 17.20
CA SER A 557 -15.88 1.01 16.53
C SER A 557 -16.21 0.13 15.32
N LYS A 558 -15.23 -0.24 14.48
CA LYS A 558 -15.43 -1.18 13.37
C LYS A 558 -16.00 -2.53 13.84
N TYR A 559 -15.48 -3.07 14.95
CA TYR A 559 -15.99 -4.31 15.54
C TYR A 559 -17.46 -4.15 15.97
N LEU A 560 -17.82 -3.05 16.64
CA LEU A 560 -19.20 -2.75 17.02
C LEU A 560 -20.15 -2.63 15.81
N ILE A 561 -19.68 -2.07 14.69
CA ILE A 561 -20.44 -2.04 13.43
C ILE A 561 -20.73 -3.45 12.93
N GLY A 562 -19.73 -4.35 12.98
CA GLY A 562 -19.92 -5.77 12.62
C GLY A 562 -20.95 -6.48 13.50
N GLU A 563 -21.06 -6.08 14.77
CA GLU A 563 -22.08 -6.53 15.72
C GLU A 563 -23.42 -5.78 15.58
N LYS A 564 -23.61 -5.01 14.49
CA LYS A 564 -24.79 -4.16 14.22
C LYS A 564 -25.07 -3.07 15.28
N LYS A 565 -24.10 -2.74 16.14
CA LYS A 565 -24.22 -1.71 17.20
C LYS A 565 -23.78 -0.33 16.70
N CYS A 566 -24.49 0.21 15.71
CA CYS A 566 -24.16 1.44 15.00
C CYS A 566 -24.05 2.69 15.90
N GLU A 567 -25.05 3.00 16.73
CA GLU A 567 -25.02 4.19 17.60
C GLU A 567 -23.86 4.16 18.60
N SER A 568 -23.59 2.99 19.20
CA SER A 568 -22.45 2.81 20.11
C SER A 568 -21.12 3.06 19.41
N ALA A 569 -20.99 2.62 18.15
CA ALA A 569 -19.81 2.86 17.34
C ALA A 569 -19.64 4.35 16.98
N PHE A 570 -20.72 5.01 16.58
CA PHE A 570 -20.72 6.45 16.23
C PHE A 570 -20.45 7.33 17.45
N SER A 571 -21.14 7.10 18.56
CA SER A 571 -20.90 7.81 19.83
C SER A 571 -19.42 7.70 20.26
N ARG A 572 -18.82 6.52 20.10
CA ARG A 572 -17.38 6.34 20.37
C ARG A 572 -16.51 7.15 19.42
N MET A 573 -16.81 7.18 18.12
CA MET A 573 -16.07 7.96 17.13
C MET A 573 -16.17 9.47 17.42
N GLU A 574 -17.39 9.97 17.62
CA GLU A 574 -17.70 11.38 17.88
C GLU A 574 -17.09 11.88 19.19
N LYS A 575 -17.13 11.08 20.26
CA LYS A 575 -16.59 11.49 21.58
C LYS A 575 -15.07 11.33 21.69
N ASN A 576 -14.51 10.26 21.11
CA ASN A 576 -13.14 9.84 21.42
C ASN A 576 -12.14 9.91 20.26
N VAL A 577 -12.61 10.05 19.02
CA VAL A 577 -11.78 9.96 17.81
C VAL A 577 -11.79 11.27 17.06
N LEU A 578 -12.95 11.71 16.54
CA LEU A 578 -13.06 12.88 15.65
C LEU A 578 -12.54 14.20 16.26
N PRO A 579 -12.74 14.50 17.56
CA PRO A 579 -12.20 15.72 18.17
C PRO A 579 -10.68 15.70 18.37
N LYS A 580 -10.04 14.53 18.30
CA LYS A 580 -8.61 14.38 18.63
C LYS A 580 -7.74 14.62 17.41
N LYS A 581 -7.21 15.84 17.29
CA LYS A 581 -6.24 16.20 16.23
C LYS A 581 -5.01 15.30 16.24
N SER A 582 -4.72 14.63 15.13
CA SER A 582 -3.57 13.75 14.91
C SER A 582 -3.31 13.54 13.40
N ILE A 583 -2.26 12.77 13.07
CA ILE A 583 -1.97 12.35 11.69
C ILE A 583 -3.08 11.48 11.08
N LEU A 584 -4.03 11.00 11.89
CA LEU A 584 -5.18 10.20 11.46
C LEU A 584 -6.45 11.05 11.23
N ASN A 585 -6.36 12.38 11.19
CA ASN A 585 -7.54 13.24 11.08
C ASN A 585 -8.40 12.92 9.85
N PHE A 586 -7.79 12.82 8.67
CA PHE A 586 -8.52 12.44 7.46
C PHE A 586 -8.98 10.98 7.54
N TYR A 587 -8.09 10.07 7.94
CA TYR A 587 -8.36 8.63 8.02
C TYR A 587 -9.56 8.31 8.92
N SER A 588 -9.64 8.94 10.09
CA SER A 588 -10.74 8.74 11.04
C SER A 588 -12.09 9.19 10.49
N ARG A 589 -12.13 10.30 9.74
CA ARG A 589 -13.33 10.80 9.05
C ARG A 589 -13.74 9.87 7.90
N ALA A 590 -12.79 9.43 7.08
CA ALA A 590 -13.04 8.45 6.04
C ALA A 590 -13.59 7.13 6.61
N LYS A 591 -13.04 6.64 7.72
CA LYS A 591 -13.55 5.44 8.40
C LYS A 591 -14.94 5.62 8.98
N TYR A 592 -15.22 6.80 9.53
CA TYR A 592 -16.54 7.14 10.04
C TYR A 592 -17.60 7.11 8.93
N ILE A 593 -17.25 7.55 7.72
CA ILE A 593 -18.11 7.46 6.53
C ILE A 593 -18.29 6.00 6.08
N ASP A 594 -17.21 5.21 6.00
CA ASP A 594 -17.31 3.77 5.67
C ASP A 594 -18.26 3.03 6.64
N PHE A 595 -18.23 3.41 7.93
CA PHE A 595 -19.11 2.86 8.95
C PHE A 595 -20.58 3.26 8.72
N MET A 596 -20.84 4.49 8.27
CA MET A 596 -22.18 4.95 7.90
C MET A 596 -22.75 4.14 6.75
N THR A 597 -22.00 3.97 5.65
CA THR A 597 -22.45 3.17 4.51
C THR A 597 -22.76 1.72 4.92
N THR A 598 -21.98 1.16 5.85
CA THR A 598 -22.26 -0.19 6.38
C THR A 598 -23.56 -0.18 7.21
N CYS A 599 -23.73 0.78 8.11
CA CYS A 599 -24.91 0.90 8.98
C CYS A 599 -26.19 1.26 8.23
N GLU A 600 -26.09 1.99 7.13
CA GLU A 600 -27.20 2.29 6.23
C GLU A 600 -27.80 1.02 5.64
N SER A 601 -26.95 0.04 5.28
CA SER A 601 -27.45 -1.26 4.80
C SER A 601 -28.16 -2.08 5.89
N TYR A 602 -27.92 -1.79 7.18
CA TYR A 602 -28.64 -2.41 8.30
C TYR A 602 -29.90 -1.65 8.71
N TYR A 603 -29.88 -0.31 8.58
CA TYR A 603 -30.93 0.59 9.05
C TYR A 603 -31.21 1.69 8.01
N PRO A 604 -31.91 1.38 6.90
CA PRO A 604 -32.20 2.34 5.83
C PRO A 604 -32.99 3.56 6.30
N ASP A 605 -33.88 3.40 7.29
CA ASP A 605 -34.70 4.50 7.83
C ASP A 605 -33.87 5.63 8.49
N LYS A 606 -32.57 5.40 8.73
CA LYS A 606 -31.65 6.36 9.33
C LYS A 606 -30.76 7.11 8.33
N THR A 607 -30.95 6.93 7.02
CA THR A 607 -30.13 7.57 5.98
C THR A 607 -29.98 9.08 6.17
N ALA A 608 -31.05 9.80 6.52
CA ALA A 608 -31.00 11.25 6.75
C ALA A 608 -30.09 11.65 7.93
N ASP A 609 -30.14 10.91 9.04
CA ASP A 609 -29.27 11.16 10.21
C ASP A 609 -27.81 10.88 9.86
N TYR A 610 -27.55 9.79 9.14
CA TYR A 610 -26.21 9.45 8.68
C TYR A 610 -25.65 10.49 7.70
N ALA A 611 -26.47 11.01 6.78
CA ALA A 611 -26.06 12.06 5.86
C ALA A 611 -25.66 13.34 6.61
N LYS A 612 -26.45 13.76 7.61
CA LYS A 612 -26.15 14.94 8.43
C LYS A 612 -24.83 14.79 9.19
N ARG A 613 -24.63 13.65 9.86
CA ARG A 613 -23.39 13.33 10.58
C ARG A 613 -22.19 13.25 9.63
N GLY A 614 -22.36 12.58 8.49
CA GLY A 614 -21.35 12.40 7.45
C GLY A 614 -20.88 13.73 6.87
N LEU A 615 -21.82 14.62 6.51
CA LEU A 615 -21.54 15.95 5.98
C LEU A 615 -20.67 16.77 6.94
N GLY A 616 -21.02 16.78 8.23
CA GLY A 616 -20.24 17.49 9.26
C GLY A 616 -18.80 16.97 9.38
N ALA A 617 -18.60 15.66 9.32
CA ALA A 617 -17.28 15.04 9.42
C ALA A 617 -16.43 15.25 8.16
N ILE A 618 -17.00 15.04 6.97
CA ILE A 618 -16.23 15.04 5.72
C ILE A 618 -15.88 16.45 5.23
N LYS A 619 -16.64 17.48 5.63
CA LYS A 619 -16.31 18.89 5.33
C LYS A 619 -14.92 19.25 5.82
N GLU A 620 -14.58 18.90 7.06
CA GLU A 620 -13.22 19.07 7.58
C GLU A 620 -12.22 18.16 6.85
N GLY A 621 -12.60 16.93 6.51
CA GLY A 621 -11.78 16.00 5.72
C GLY A 621 -11.35 16.57 4.36
N ALA A 622 -12.26 17.17 3.62
CA ALA A 622 -11.99 17.80 2.33
C ALA A 622 -11.07 19.02 2.47
N THR A 623 -11.13 19.77 3.58
CA THR A 623 -10.17 20.85 3.84
C THR A 623 -8.76 20.34 4.15
N ILE A 624 -8.64 19.16 4.77
CA ILE A 624 -7.34 18.54 5.07
C ILE A 624 -6.69 17.99 3.79
N ARG A 625 -7.48 17.41 2.88
CA ARG A 625 -7.00 16.82 1.63
C ARG A 625 -7.77 17.39 0.43
N PRO A 626 -7.56 18.66 0.04
CA PRO A 626 -8.36 19.32 -0.99
C PRO A 626 -8.17 18.76 -2.40
N ALA A 627 -7.06 18.07 -2.67
CA ALA A 627 -6.79 17.39 -3.93
C ALA A 627 -7.36 15.95 -3.98
N PHE A 628 -7.98 15.47 -2.90
CA PHE A 628 -8.55 14.12 -2.83
C PHE A 628 -10.01 14.12 -3.31
N VAL A 629 -10.24 13.64 -4.54
CA VAL A 629 -11.52 13.73 -5.25
C VAL A 629 -12.70 13.15 -4.47
N ARG A 630 -12.53 11.97 -3.85
CA ARG A 630 -13.63 11.31 -3.13
C ARG A 630 -14.16 12.13 -1.97
N GLY A 631 -13.34 12.97 -1.34
CA GLY A 631 -13.82 13.86 -0.27
C GLY A 631 -14.93 14.79 -0.76
N TRP A 632 -14.78 15.31 -1.98
CA TRP A 632 -15.77 16.17 -2.63
C TRP A 632 -16.99 15.40 -3.12
N LEU A 633 -16.81 14.17 -3.61
CA LEU A 633 -17.93 13.30 -3.98
C LEU A 633 -18.78 12.91 -2.78
N PHE A 634 -18.17 12.53 -1.65
CA PHE A 634 -18.91 12.25 -0.41
C PHE A 634 -19.62 13.49 0.12
N LEU A 635 -18.96 14.66 0.07
CA LEU A 635 -19.61 15.93 0.41
C LEU A 635 -20.86 16.17 -0.43
N SER A 636 -20.76 15.99 -1.74
CA SER A 636 -21.90 16.13 -2.64
C SER A 636 -22.99 15.11 -2.33
N GLY A 637 -22.65 13.82 -2.23
CA GLY A 637 -23.63 12.75 -2.00
C GLY A 637 -24.45 12.97 -0.73
N PHE A 638 -23.80 13.28 0.40
CA PHE A 638 -24.51 13.61 1.63
C PHE A 638 -25.35 14.88 1.50
N ASN A 639 -24.83 15.89 0.81
CA ASN A 639 -25.55 17.14 0.62
C ASN A 639 -26.79 16.95 -0.26
N THR A 640 -26.74 16.11 -1.30
CA THR A 640 -27.88 15.74 -2.14
C THR A 640 -28.99 15.09 -1.32
N VAL A 641 -28.65 14.16 -0.42
CA VAL A 641 -29.63 13.56 0.50
C VAL A 641 -30.30 14.63 1.38
N LEU A 642 -29.54 15.62 1.85
CA LEU A 642 -30.11 16.70 2.67
C LEU A 642 -31.01 17.66 1.86
N ILE A 643 -30.71 17.91 0.58
CA ILE A 643 -31.56 18.74 -0.31
C ILE A 643 -32.95 18.12 -0.47
N ASP A 644 -33.04 16.79 -0.55
CA ASP A 644 -34.29 16.07 -0.75
C ASP A 644 -35.23 16.19 0.45
N ILE A 645 -34.66 16.16 1.68
CA ILE A 645 -35.44 16.19 2.93
C ILE A 645 -35.66 17.59 3.51
N GLU A 646 -34.89 18.60 3.09
CA GLU A 646 -34.98 19.96 3.64
C GLU A 646 -36.25 20.67 3.16
N ARG A 647 -37.01 21.21 4.12
CA ARG A 647 -38.29 21.90 3.89
C ARG A 647 -38.15 23.41 3.92
N ASP A 648 -37.12 23.91 4.60
CA ASP A 648 -36.78 25.34 4.65
C ASP A 648 -36.17 25.76 3.30
N ILE A 649 -36.84 26.67 2.59
CA ILE A 649 -36.46 27.08 1.23
C ILE A 649 -35.08 27.74 1.22
N ASP A 650 -34.78 28.61 2.19
CA ASP A 650 -33.51 29.34 2.24
C ASP A 650 -32.36 28.36 2.49
N LYS A 651 -32.52 27.44 3.44
CA LYS A 651 -31.53 26.39 3.70
C LYS A 651 -31.37 25.45 2.50
N LYS A 652 -32.46 25.09 1.83
CA LYS A 652 -32.42 24.25 0.62
C LYS A 652 -31.62 24.93 -0.49
N VAL A 653 -31.80 26.23 -0.70
CA VAL A 653 -31.01 27.02 -1.68
C VAL A 653 -29.51 27.02 -1.31
N GLU A 654 -29.17 27.17 -0.03
CA GLU A 654 -27.77 27.08 0.42
C GLU A 654 -27.15 25.72 0.18
N LEU A 655 -27.89 24.63 0.48
CA LEU A 655 -27.46 23.26 0.23
C LEU A 655 -27.25 23.02 -1.27
N ILE A 656 -28.18 23.44 -2.13
CA ILE A 656 -28.04 23.35 -3.59
C ILE A 656 -26.74 24.03 -4.04
N LYS A 657 -26.53 25.29 -3.64
CA LYS A 657 -25.31 26.05 -4.00
C LYS A 657 -24.03 25.38 -3.51
N ALA A 658 -24.03 24.83 -2.30
CA ALA A 658 -22.89 24.11 -1.75
C ALA A 658 -22.58 22.83 -2.55
N GLY A 659 -23.61 22.07 -2.93
CA GLY A 659 -23.50 20.81 -3.68
C GLY A 659 -22.88 21.03 -5.05
N GLU A 660 -23.35 22.05 -5.76
CA GLU A 660 -22.78 22.45 -7.04
C GLU A 660 -21.29 22.78 -6.94
N ASN A 661 -20.89 23.51 -5.90
CA ASN A 661 -19.48 23.87 -5.68
C ASN A 661 -18.61 22.64 -5.38
N TYR A 662 -19.12 21.68 -4.61
CA TYR A 662 -18.41 20.43 -4.33
C TYR A 662 -18.21 19.61 -5.61
N LEU A 663 -19.23 19.50 -6.46
CA LEU A 663 -19.14 18.76 -7.71
C LEU A 663 -18.27 19.46 -8.75
N LYS A 664 -18.34 20.78 -8.87
CA LYS A 664 -17.40 21.57 -9.70
C LYS A 664 -15.95 21.31 -9.28
N LYS A 665 -15.70 21.21 -7.97
CA LYS A 665 -14.36 20.88 -7.46
C LYS A 665 -13.96 19.44 -7.80
N ALA A 666 -14.86 18.47 -7.66
CA ALA A 666 -14.60 17.08 -8.03
C ALA A 666 -14.32 16.92 -9.54
N GLU A 667 -15.13 17.57 -10.39
CA GLU A 667 -14.97 17.58 -11.85
C GLU A 667 -13.68 18.27 -12.29
N LEU A 668 -13.28 19.35 -11.63
CA LEU A 668 -11.99 20.00 -11.91
C LEU A 668 -10.81 19.05 -11.61
N LEU A 669 -10.91 18.24 -10.56
CA LEU A 669 -9.84 17.34 -10.15
C LEU A 669 -9.83 16.02 -10.92
N ALA A 670 -10.98 15.57 -11.44
CA ALA A 670 -11.15 14.32 -12.19
C ALA A 670 -12.19 14.48 -13.31
N PRO A 671 -11.83 15.17 -14.41
CA PRO A 671 -12.80 15.64 -15.42
C PRO A 671 -13.43 14.55 -16.28
N LYS A 672 -12.82 13.38 -16.33
CA LYS A 672 -13.24 12.22 -17.14
C LYS A 672 -13.68 11.03 -16.28
N ARG A 673 -13.89 11.25 -14.98
CA ARG A 673 -14.24 10.18 -14.05
C ARG A 673 -15.74 9.95 -14.01
N GLN A 674 -16.16 8.72 -14.29
CA GLN A 674 -17.58 8.34 -14.36
C GLN A 674 -18.34 8.63 -13.07
N GLU A 675 -17.76 8.37 -11.89
CA GLU A 675 -18.43 8.62 -10.60
C GLU A 675 -18.75 10.11 -10.37
N VAL A 676 -17.98 11.03 -10.98
CA VAL A 676 -18.29 12.46 -10.90
C VAL A 676 -19.59 12.76 -11.64
N PHE A 677 -19.81 12.16 -12.81
CA PHE A 677 -21.03 12.35 -13.59
C PHE A 677 -22.24 11.67 -12.94
N ILE A 678 -22.06 10.52 -12.28
CA ILE A 678 -23.11 9.87 -11.49
C ILE A 678 -23.57 10.78 -10.35
N GLU A 679 -22.65 11.42 -9.64
CA GLU A 679 -23.02 12.35 -8.57
C GLU A 679 -23.62 13.66 -9.10
N TRP A 680 -23.17 14.15 -10.27
CA TRP A 680 -23.85 15.24 -10.98
C TRP A 680 -25.29 14.89 -11.34
N PHE A 681 -25.55 13.66 -11.79
CA PHE A 681 -26.91 13.20 -12.07
C PHE A 681 -27.78 13.25 -10.82
N LYS A 682 -27.36 12.60 -9.73
CA LYS A 682 -28.11 12.57 -8.47
C LYS A 682 -28.42 13.98 -7.97
N TYR A 683 -27.41 14.86 -7.99
CA TYR A 683 -27.56 16.26 -7.60
C TYR A 683 -28.56 17.01 -8.49
N ALA A 684 -28.38 16.98 -9.81
CA ALA A 684 -29.19 17.74 -10.75
C ALA A 684 -30.65 17.26 -10.75
N PHE A 685 -30.85 15.95 -10.64
CA PHE A 685 -32.17 15.33 -10.55
C PHE A 685 -32.90 15.67 -9.25
N THR A 686 -32.18 15.79 -8.12
CA THR A 686 -32.77 16.14 -6.81
C THR A 686 -33.02 17.65 -6.68
N SER A 687 -32.22 18.48 -7.34
CA SER A 687 -32.35 19.94 -7.35
C SER A 687 -33.21 20.49 -8.49
N ASP A 688 -33.85 19.62 -9.27
CA ASP A 688 -34.68 19.93 -10.43
C ASP A 688 -33.97 20.79 -11.50
N ARG A 689 -32.65 20.60 -11.65
CA ARG A 689 -31.76 21.29 -12.60
C ARG A 689 -31.53 20.45 -13.85
N PHE A 690 -32.59 20.22 -14.64
CA PHE A 690 -32.54 19.34 -15.81
C PHE A 690 -31.70 19.92 -16.98
N ASP A 691 -31.54 21.25 -17.03
CA ASP A 691 -30.60 21.95 -17.92
C ASP A 691 -29.17 21.44 -17.72
N LEU A 692 -28.74 21.43 -16.45
CA LEU A 692 -27.43 20.97 -16.05
C LEU A 692 -27.29 19.46 -16.24
N LEU A 693 -28.36 18.71 -15.96
CA LEU A 693 -28.38 17.27 -16.19
C LEU A 693 -28.10 16.92 -17.66
N LYS A 694 -28.76 17.63 -18.58
CA LYS A 694 -28.59 17.47 -20.03
C LYS A 694 -27.15 17.74 -20.47
N GLU A 695 -26.54 18.81 -19.96
CA GLU A 695 -25.13 19.16 -20.21
C GLU A 695 -24.18 18.06 -19.71
N LYS A 696 -24.31 17.67 -18.43
CA LYS A 696 -23.40 16.71 -17.80
C LYS A 696 -23.54 15.30 -18.38
N ALA A 697 -24.75 14.89 -18.73
CA ALA A 697 -24.99 13.62 -19.41
C ALA A 697 -24.34 13.59 -20.80
N GLN A 698 -24.38 14.70 -21.56
CA GLN A 698 -23.69 14.78 -22.84
C GLN A 698 -22.17 14.64 -22.67
N LYS A 699 -21.59 15.38 -21.72
CA LYS A 699 -20.16 15.28 -21.41
C LYS A 699 -19.73 13.87 -20.96
N CYS A 700 -20.61 13.17 -20.24
CA CYS A 700 -20.43 11.77 -19.85
C CYS A 700 -20.37 10.85 -21.08
N ILE A 701 -21.30 11.00 -22.03
CA ILE A 701 -21.31 10.28 -23.31
C ILE A 701 -20.05 10.59 -24.13
N ASP A 702 -19.66 11.86 -24.23
CA ASP A 702 -18.48 12.29 -24.98
C ASP A 702 -17.18 11.72 -24.38
N THR A 703 -17.17 11.44 -23.07
CA THR A 703 -16.03 10.84 -22.37
C THR A 703 -15.96 9.34 -22.57
N ASN A 704 -17.09 8.64 -22.46
CA ASN A 704 -17.17 7.20 -22.70
C ASN A 704 -18.52 6.81 -23.34
N PRO A 705 -18.55 6.65 -24.68
CA PRO A 705 -19.76 6.29 -25.40
C PRO A 705 -20.29 4.89 -25.11
N ASP A 706 -19.61 4.05 -24.33
CA ASP A 706 -20.08 2.69 -23.99
C ASP A 706 -20.78 2.63 -22.62
N THR A 707 -20.92 3.76 -21.93
CA THR A 707 -21.52 3.80 -20.59
C THR A 707 -23.04 3.97 -20.65
N GLY A 708 -23.79 2.90 -20.36
CA GLY A 708 -25.26 2.93 -20.33
C GLY A 708 -25.84 4.00 -19.41
N ASP A 709 -25.24 4.23 -18.24
CA ASP A 709 -25.69 5.24 -17.26
C ASP A 709 -25.75 6.65 -17.87
N CYS A 710 -24.76 7.05 -18.69
CA CYS A 710 -24.73 8.37 -19.29
C CYS A 710 -25.91 8.59 -20.25
N TYR A 711 -26.28 7.56 -21.02
CA TYR A 711 -27.44 7.61 -21.93
C TYR A 711 -28.76 7.61 -21.16
N TRP A 712 -28.83 6.86 -20.06
CA TRP A 712 -29.99 6.87 -19.19
C TRP A 712 -30.23 8.28 -18.61
N TYR A 713 -29.19 8.92 -18.09
CA TYR A 713 -29.28 10.29 -17.57
C TYR A 713 -29.67 11.29 -18.66
N ARG A 714 -29.17 11.09 -19.88
CA ARG A 714 -29.54 11.92 -21.02
C ARG A 714 -31.00 11.73 -21.41
N ALA A 715 -31.50 10.49 -21.38
CA ALA A 715 -32.89 10.18 -21.64
C ALA A 715 -33.81 10.90 -20.65
N LEU A 716 -33.54 10.76 -19.35
CA LEU A 716 -34.31 11.44 -18.30
C LEU A 716 -34.34 12.96 -18.49
N ALA A 717 -33.20 13.57 -18.86
CA ALA A 717 -33.14 15.00 -19.14
C ALA A 717 -34.01 15.43 -20.34
N GLU A 718 -34.10 14.62 -21.41
CA GLU A 718 -34.96 14.92 -22.57
C GLU A 718 -36.45 14.67 -22.26
N LEU A 719 -36.76 13.62 -21.50
CA LEU A 719 -38.13 13.29 -21.10
C LEU A 719 -38.74 14.39 -20.22
N THR A 720 -37.99 14.92 -19.25
CA THR A 720 -38.45 16.01 -18.37
C THR A 720 -38.84 17.29 -19.12
N VAL A 721 -38.24 17.54 -20.30
CA VAL A 721 -38.60 18.69 -21.18
C VAL A 721 -39.58 18.31 -22.29
N ARG A 722 -40.26 17.16 -22.17
CA ARG A 722 -41.25 16.62 -23.12
C ARG A 722 -40.71 16.30 -24.51
N ASN A 723 -39.41 16.10 -24.65
CA ASN A 723 -38.79 15.65 -25.91
C ASN A 723 -38.82 14.11 -25.98
N LEU A 724 -40.01 13.54 -26.14
CA LEU A 724 -40.26 12.10 -26.03
C LEU A 724 -39.48 11.28 -27.06
N GLU A 725 -39.40 11.75 -28.31
CA GLU A 725 -38.67 11.08 -29.39
C GLU A 725 -37.19 10.87 -29.03
N GLN A 726 -36.54 11.94 -28.57
CA GLN A 726 -35.12 11.88 -28.20
C GLN A 726 -34.91 11.13 -26.88
N GLY A 727 -35.86 11.22 -25.95
CA GLY A 727 -35.89 10.45 -24.70
C GLY A 727 -35.87 8.95 -24.97
N GLU A 728 -36.83 8.44 -25.75
CA GLU A 728 -36.96 7.02 -26.10
C GLU A 728 -35.73 6.48 -26.86
N LYS A 729 -35.19 7.28 -27.78
CA LYS A 729 -33.93 6.96 -28.46
C LYS A 729 -32.80 6.72 -27.46
N TYR A 730 -32.67 7.58 -26.44
CA TYR A 730 -31.63 7.43 -25.43
C TYR A 730 -31.90 6.32 -24.41
N LEU A 731 -33.16 6.02 -24.08
CA LEU A 731 -33.51 4.84 -23.28
C LEU A 731 -33.05 3.56 -23.99
N THR A 732 -33.38 3.43 -25.29
CA THR A 732 -32.94 2.29 -26.10
C THR A 732 -31.42 2.20 -26.16
N LEU A 733 -30.72 3.32 -26.32
CA LEU A 733 -29.25 3.37 -26.31
C LEU A 733 -28.64 2.95 -24.97
N ALA A 734 -29.29 3.26 -23.85
CA ALA A 734 -28.87 2.86 -22.52
C ALA A 734 -29.01 1.35 -22.32
N GLU A 735 -30.15 0.76 -22.71
CA GLU A 735 -30.40 -0.68 -22.64
C GLU A 735 -29.44 -1.49 -23.52
N MET A 736 -29.19 -1.03 -24.75
CA MET A 736 -28.19 -1.65 -25.64
C MET A 736 -26.78 -1.65 -25.02
N ARG A 737 -26.51 -0.73 -24.09
CA ARG A 737 -25.26 -0.62 -23.32
C ARG A 737 -25.36 -1.21 -21.93
N ARG A 738 -26.30 -2.14 -21.73
CA ARG A 738 -26.47 -2.94 -20.50
C ARG A 738 -26.82 -2.11 -19.26
N TYR A 739 -27.45 -0.96 -19.43
CA TYR A 739 -28.09 -0.28 -18.31
C TYR A 739 -29.31 -1.08 -17.86
N ASP A 740 -29.49 -1.24 -16.54
CA ASP A 740 -30.66 -1.89 -15.97
C ASP A 740 -31.83 -0.91 -15.88
N SER A 741 -32.64 -0.83 -16.93
CA SER A 741 -33.85 0.00 -16.98
C SER A 741 -35.02 -0.59 -16.16
N GLY A 742 -34.92 -1.86 -15.75
CA GLY A 742 -35.98 -2.58 -15.04
C GLY A 742 -35.90 -2.50 -13.52
N SER A 743 -34.81 -1.97 -12.97
CA SER A 743 -34.65 -1.81 -11.52
C SER A 743 -35.70 -0.86 -10.92
N PHE A 744 -36.05 -1.07 -9.64
CA PHE A 744 -36.94 -0.16 -8.90
C PHE A 744 -36.44 1.30 -8.95
N ILE A 745 -35.13 1.51 -8.88
CA ILE A 745 -34.51 2.84 -8.94
C ILE A 745 -34.75 3.48 -10.31
N SER A 746 -34.53 2.74 -11.38
CA SER A 746 -34.69 3.19 -12.77
C SER A 746 -36.15 3.56 -13.05
N ILE A 747 -37.09 2.69 -12.66
CA ILE A 747 -38.51 2.95 -12.87
C ILE A 747 -38.98 4.16 -12.03
N SER A 748 -38.48 4.32 -10.80
CA SER A 748 -38.77 5.51 -9.98
C SER A 748 -38.22 6.80 -10.60
N GLN A 749 -37.08 6.73 -11.30
CA GLN A 749 -36.54 7.88 -12.01
C GLN A 749 -37.38 8.24 -13.26
N LEU A 750 -37.85 7.25 -14.00
CA LEU A 750 -38.79 7.45 -15.11
C LEU A 750 -40.11 8.05 -14.61
N GLU A 751 -40.61 7.60 -13.47
CA GLU A 751 -41.82 8.12 -12.83
C GLU A 751 -41.70 9.62 -12.60
N LYS A 752 -40.65 10.05 -11.90
CA LYS A 752 -40.41 11.48 -11.66
C LYS A 752 -40.27 12.26 -12.98
N ALA A 753 -39.53 11.71 -13.96
CA ALA A 753 -39.33 12.37 -15.25
C ALA A 753 -40.65 12.60 -16.01
N HIS A 754 -41.50 11.58 -16.13
CA HIS A 754 -42.79 11.69 -16.83
C HIS A 754 -43.83 12.48 -16.03
N SER A 755 -43.75 12.44 -14.70
CA SER A 755 -44.59 13.25 -13.78
C SER A 755 -44.35 14.73 -14.01
N ILE A 756 -43.07 15.15 -14.06
CA ILE A 756 -42.68 16.54 -14.37
C ILE A 756 -43.09 16.93 -15.79
N ALA A 757 -42.96 16.01 -16.75
CA ALA A 757 -43.33 16.23 -18.14
C ALA A 757 -44.86 16.29 -18.36
N GLY A 758 -45.68 15.88 -17.40
CA GLY A 758 -47.14 15.73 -17.60
C GLY A 758 -47.49 14.69 -18.67
N SER A 759 -46.67 13.65 -18.80
CA SER A 759 -46.80 12.58 -19.80
C SER A 759 -47.65 11.44 -19.24
N TYR A 760 -48.95 11.67 -19.11
CA TYR A 760 -49.87 10.75 -18.43
C TYR A 760 -49.99 9.38 -19.10
N GLN A 761 -49.85 9.29 -20.42
CA GLN A 761 -49.93 8.00 -21.14
C GLN A 761 -48.78 7.07 -20.73
N GLU A 762 -47.58 7.61 -20.63
CA GLU A 762 -46.36 6.92 -20.23
C GLU A 762 -46.37 6.60 -18.73
N LEU A 763 -46.88 7.53 -17.89
CA LEU A 763 -47.02 7.31 -16.45
C LEU A 763 -47.87 6.08 -16.09
N VAL A 764 -48.91 5.77 -16.87
CA VAL A 764 -49.69 4.53 -16.67
C VAL A 764 -48.77 3.30 -16.72
N VAL A 765 -47.92 3.22 -17.73
CA VAL A 765 -46.98 2.09 -17.92
C VAL A 765 -45.97 2.05 -16.78
N VAL A 766 -45.48 3.21 -16.35
CA VAL A 766 -44.49 3.32 -15.26
C VAL A 766 -45.10 2.88 -13.93
N TYR A 767 -46.29 3.37 -13.56
CA TYR A 767 -46.94 2.97 -12.31
C TYR A 767 -47.33 1.49 -12.32
N GLN A 768 -47.76 0.93 -13.46
CA GLN A 768 -47.97 -0.52 -13.59
C GLN A 768 -46.71 -1.33 -13.29
N LYS A 769 -45.54 -0.87 -13.78
CA LYS A 769 -44.24 -1.49 -13.46
C LYS A 769 -43.88 -1.33 -11.98
N LEU A 770 -44.15 -0.17 -11.36
CA LEU A 770 -43.92 0.03 -9.93
C LEU A 770 -44.80 -0.87 -9.06
N ILE A 771 -46.08 -1.01 -9.40
CA ILE A 771 -47.03 -1.92 -8.74
C ILE A 771 -46.58 -3.37 -8.90
N ALA A 772 -46.10 -3.77 -10.09
CA ALA A 772 -45.56 -5.11 -10.28
C ALA A 772 -44.35 -5.42 -9.38
N LEU A 773 -43.54 -4.41 -9.06
CA LEU A 773 -42.40 -4.54 -8.14
C LEU A 773 -42.80 -4.47 -6.66
N LYS A 774 -43.82 -3.66 -6.33
CA LYS A 774 -44.33 -3.45 -4.97
C LYS A 774 -45.87 -3.41 -4.99
N PRO A 775 -46.54 -4.56 -5.04
CA PRO A 775 -47.99 -4.63 -5.23
C PRO A 775 -48.79 -4.19 -4.00
N GLU A 776 -48.15 -4.12 -2.84
CA GLU A 776 -48.79 -3.74 -1.57
C GLU A 776 -48.63 -2.25 -1.23
N GLU A 777 -48.00 -1.45 -2.09
CA GLU A 777 -47.80 -0.01 -1.86
C GLU A 777 -49.02 0.80 -2.33
N PRO A 778 -49.88 1.31 -1.42
CA PRO A 778 -51.13 1.97 -1.80
C PRO A 778 -50.89 3.25 -2.60
N GLN A 779 -49.75 3.92 -2.38
CA GLN A 779 -49.41 5.17 -3.08
C GLN A 779 -49.31 5.00 -4.59
N TYR A 780 -48.84 3.85 -5.09
CA TYR A 780 -48.74 3.61 -6.54
C TYR A 780 -50.11 3.40 -7.18
N HIS A 781 -51.02 2.70 -6.50
CA HIS A 781 -52.42 2.57 -6.93
C HIS A 781 -53.15 3.92 -6.93
N ALA A 782 -52.93 4.75 -5.91
CA ALA A 782 -53.51 6.09 -5.86
C ALA A 782 -53.00 6.98 -7.02
N SER A 783 -51.69 6.91 -7.30
CA SER A 783 -51.07 7.69 -8.37
C SER A 783 -51.50 7.20 -9.77
N LEU A 784 -51.68 5.89 -9.94
CA LEU A 784 -52.25 5.31 -11.17
C LEU A 784 -53.72 5.70 -11.36
N ALA A 785 -54.53 5.68 -10.30
CA ALA A 785 -55.92 6.13 -10.33
C ALA A 785 -56.03 7.59 -10.79
N PHE A 786 -55.20 8.46 -10.20
CA PHE A 786 -55.09 9.87 -10.62
C PHE A 786 -54.69 9.98 -12.09
N THR A 787 -53.67 9.25 -12.52
CA THR A 787 -53.19 9.25 -13.91
C THR A 787 -54.28 8.83 -14.90
N TYR A 788 -55.08 7.80 -14.57
CA TYR A 788 -56.21 7.37 -15.39
C TYR A 788 -57.30 8.44 -15.50
N ARG A 789 -57.57 9.19 -14.41
CA ARG A 789 -58.51 10.30 -14.44
C ARG A 789 -58.08 11.38 -15.43
N GLU A 790 -56.81 11.79 -15.39
CA GLU A 790 -56.27 12.81 -16.31
C GLU A 790 -56.34 12.37 -17.78
N LEU A 791 -56.32 11.06 -18.04
CA LEU A 791 -56.52 10.48 -19.37
C LEU A 791 -57.99 10.25 -19.76
N GLY A 792 -58.94 10.57 -18.89
CA GLY A 792 -60.37 10.30 -19.11
C GLY A 792 -60.78 8.82 -18.99
N LYS A 793 -59.89 7.95 -18.49
CA LYS A 793 -60.13 6.51 -18.27
C LYS A 793 -60.79 6.27 -16.91
N PHE A 794 -62.02 6.76 -16.77
CA PHE A 794 -62.67 6.85 -15.45
C PHE A 794 -63.02 5.50 -14.83
N LYS A 795 -63.24 4.44 -15.62
CA LYS A 795 -63.54 3.09 -15.10
C LYS A 795 -62.31 2.49 -14.42
N GLU A 796 -61.16 2.60 -15.08
CA GLU A 796 -59.87 2.17 -14.58
C GLU A 796 -59.45 3.00 -13.36
N ALA A 797 -59.66 4.33 -13.40
CA ALA A 797 -59.43 5.20 -12.25
C ALA A 797 -60.23 4.78 -11.00
N ARG A 798 -61.51 4.41 -11.17
CA ARG A 798 -62.34 3.88 -10.08
C ARG A 798 -61.81 2.57 -9.53
N SER A 799 -61.42 1.65 -10.42
CA SER A 799 -60.89 0.34 -10.04
C SER A 799 -59.65 0.46 -9.17
N GLU A 800 -58.69 1.29 -9.58
CA GLU A 800 -57.45 1.51 -8.83
C GLU A 800 -57.70 2.24 -7.50
N ALA A 801 -58.62 3.22 -7.47
CA ALA A 801 -59.01 3.89 -6.23
C ALA A 801 -59.66 2.93 -5.21
N MET A 802 -60.44 1.95 -5.67
CA MET A 802 -60.95 0.89 -4.80
C MET A 802 -59.83 -0.02 -4.28
N LYS A 803 -58.79 -0.27 -5.09
CA LYS A 803 -57.62 -1.04 -4.65
C LYS A 803 -56.85 -0.33 -3.52
N VAL A 804 -56.75 0.99 -3.58
CA VAL A 804 -56.20 1.79 -2.46
C VAL A 804 -56.99 1.55 -1.17
N LEU A 805 -58.33 1.52 -1.24
CA LEU A 805 -59.18 1.27 -0.09
C LEU A 805 -59.02 -0.15 0.48
N GLU A 806 -58.78 -1.14 -0.38
CA GLU A 806 -58.48 -2.52 0.04
C GLU A 806 -57.14 -2.63 0.78
N LEU A 807 -56.11 -1.92 0.29
CA LEU A 807 -54.77 -1.95 0.88
C LEU A 807 -54.63 -1.02 2.11
N GLN A 808 -55.38 0.08 2.15
CA GLN A 808 -55.36 1.07 3.21
C GLN A 808 -56.78 1.55 3.55
N PRO A 809 -57.52 0.81 4.40
CA PRO A 809 -58.90 1.14 4.78
C PRO A 809 -59.07 2.53 5.39
N GLU A 810 -58.04 3.08 6.03
CA GLU A 810 -58.04 4.42 6.63
C GLU A 810 -58.09 5.54 5.58
N ALA A 811 -57.75 5.25 4.31
CA ALA A 811 -57.82 6.22 3.22
C ALA A 811 -59.25 6.43 2.68
N LYS A 812 -60.28 5.84 3.31
CA LYS A 812 -61.68 5.87 2.87
C LYS A 812 -62.19 7.25 2.50
N ASP A 813 -61.98 8.25 3.35
CA ASP A 813 -62.48 9.61 3.10
C ASP A 813 -61.79 10.25 1.88
N MET A 814 -60.48 10.04 1.72
CA MET A 814 -59.73 10.50 0.55
C MET A 814 -60.17 9.81 -0.75
N VAL A 815 -60.38 8.48 -0.71
CA VAL A 815 -60.87 7.71 -1.86
C VAL A 815 -62.28 8.15 -2.24
N GLN A 816 -63.17 8.35 -1.28
CA GLN A 816 -64.53 8.84 -1.55
C GLN A 816 -64.52 10.23 -2.19
N GLU A 817 -63.67 11.13 -1.72
CA GLU A 817 -63.53 12.46 -2.31
C GLU A 817 -62.99 12.40 -3.74
N PHE A 818 -61.98 11.55 -3.99
CA PHE A 818 -61.48 11.31 -5.34
C PHE A 818 -62.57 10.74 -6.27
N LEU A 819 -63.36 9.76 -5.81
CA LEU A 819 -64.43 9.15 -6.59
C LEU A 819 -65.52 10.14 -7.00
N LYS A 820 -65.82 11.17 -6.18
CA LYS A 820 -66.74 12.27 -6.54
C LYS A 820 -66.23 13.12 -7.70
N THR A 821 -64.91 13.17 -7.91
CA THR A 821 -64.32 13.88 -9.06
C THR A 821 -64.48 13.13 -10.39
N LEU A 822 -64.95 11.88 -10.38
CA LEU A 822 -65.08 11.04 -11.57
C LEU A 822 -66.53 11.03 -12.10
N PRO A 823 -66.75 11.22 -13.42
CA PRO A 823 -68.08 11.15 -14.02
C PRO A 823 -68.81 9.83 -13.72
N LEU A 824 -70.12 9.90 -13.47
CA LEU A 824 -70.96 8.77 -13.09
C LEU A 824 -71.22 7.74 -14.22
N ARG A 825 -70.69 7.93 -15.43
CA ARG A 825 -70.94 7.05 -16.59
C ARG A 825 -69.65 6.64 -17.29
#